data_AF-A0A7C8IV59-F1
#
_entry.id   AF-A0A7C8IV59-F1
#
_cell.length_a   1.000
_cell.length_b   1.000
_cell.length_c   1.000
_cell.angle_alpha   90.00
_cell.angle_beta   90.00
_cell.angle_gamma   90.00
#
_symmetry.space_group_name_H-M   'P 1'
#
loop_
_entity.id
_entity.type
_entity.pdbx_description
1 polymer ?
#
loop_
_entity_poly.entity_id
_entity_poly.type
_entity_poly.pdbx_seq_one_letter_code
_entity_poly.pdbx_strand_id
1 'polypeptide(L)'
;MQKLAANMGMRHWSERIQSPSFGMSSRPNMNMTPMNPHQKTGAPGAPPLSPSPAADTTIHFAFNVPFASDLAGPNTEEILHATGDSILRWTHPGDAPDDVPIYDLPVHAQNLATLQNMCQELSRGPLPIEAHVVLTTPKLAKGQVVTVSLSGAPELVHKSRETILSDTPLALRCTTVDVDYSLIVDSAAGALQKHVTDALDTFAAFCGVDIFILGPKLSPTVDGLNGDVEVIRDQRWRVAIFGDVESTEHAKTQVLIFIDKLLGREVDRFHFESTLHPIVCGRSRKNIKLIESATNTAIYFPPFAQLSRYCPPNANRRNPDEIFITGENPQGIELAKRKIHDLVSRTKLFMKDAIISPAKIDSILLSRMDKVRKIMEVNGAYIMFPPLASQRNMIRVQGVEGLQIERTMKEIMSLAGQFYYASWWFQQVGTVPNPHDIRSMLSSICSNSDADISFDKMTFTITGSDDAVKSALTVLSQMDLASMGAQQIRVKIELANEHKEFVSGKKNGKINKIMTQSNVQIIFDSFREYNFDIDVIAPTHDSMKQGMTLVEQEMPASISFHVPDQYHKRIIGIGGQHIQRIMKKHSVFVKFSNAMDRGGMGREDDDVKVDNVICRTPARNAQNLELVKTEILDMVDRAHSEFTSQIVHVDRLYHRQLIARLQEIEELEKKWNCKIVFPSTEQASDEVTVTGPEWQVPMCADAFLGMVPETHEMVLTRTPSLVKFLESPEFVNGLVGKLKTQHEVTVEVHENTEDKTENGDRTTTLLWKLTRNNAGGLRDAIDYLMQQFTAADVEVKVVKGALPRPKSDSFEDTLQYFDSKLLQHAPAPVGTDSPTKPAFGDDMTQQRATTLLDKLRKPSQLLSSLDRRKNSSHSMNMFFKGSSNVSKSSLISIESTRSFNADRNPWNDSGVNLPDDDSSPWSNRPFGNNGFDHKLSPNNIPHGGDVTPRHNTRASGDSGRPSTSHSTNSGYPGPIGPFR
;
A
#
# COMPACT_ATOMS: atom_id res chain seq x y z
N MET A 1 -3.38 23.41 67.30
CA MET A 1 -2.68 24.68 67.63
C MET A 1 -2.15 25.22 66.31
N GLN A 2 -2.69 26.32 65.77
CA GLN A 2 -2.35 27.74 66.05
C GLN A 2 -0.95 28.18 65.54
N LYS A 3 -0.96 29.04 64.49
CA LYS A 3 -0.06 30.21 64.22
C LYS A 3 1.47 29.95 64.06
N LEU A 4 2.25 30.63 63.22
CA LEU A 4 2.12 31.72 62.20
C LEU A 4 2.84 31.25 60.89
N ALA A 5 2.61 31.72 59.65
CA ALA A 5 2.71 33.06 59.04
C ALA A 5 4.12 33.71 59.16
N ALA A 6 4.70 34.41 58.18
CA ALA A 6 4.25 34.86 56.84
C ALA A 6 5.44 34.77 55.84
N ASN A 7 5.45 35.15 54.56
CA ASN A 7 4.70 36.06 53.65
C ASN A 7 4.73 35.43 52.23
N MET A 8 4.05 35.84 51.15
CA MET A 8 3.01 36.85 50.79
C MET A 8 2.35 36.36 49.46
N GLY A 9 1.29 36.93 48.88
CA GLY A 9 0.50 38.11 49.24
C GLY A 9 -0.50 38.55 48.15
N MET A 10 -1.07 37.62 47.37
CA MET A 10 -2.04 37.92 46.29
C MET A 10 -3.36 38.54 46.81
N ARG A 11 -4.07 39.28 45.95
CA ARG A 11 -5.40 39.85 46.26
C ARG A 11 -6.53 39.11 45.51
N HIS A 12 -7.46 38.55 46.28
CA HIS A 12 -8.82 38.12 45.87
C HIS A 12 -9.75 39.37 45.74
N TRP A 13 -11.02 39.33 45.30
CA TRP A 13 -12.05 38.28 45.03
C TRP A 13 -13.05 38.86 43.96
N SER A 14 -14.31 38.49 43.65
CA SER A 14 -15.35 37.49 44.06
C SER A 14 -16.57 37.60 43.09
N GLU A 15 -17.58 36.72 43.02
CA GLU A 15 -17.76 35.26 43.26
C GLU A 15 -19.28 34.90 43.11
N ARG A 16 -19.60 33.59 42.99
CA ARG A 16 -20.90 32.85 43.13
C ARG A 16 -21.46 32.33 41.80
N ILE A 17 -21.63 31.03 41.53
CA ILE A 17 -21.91 29.79 42.31
C ILE A 17 -23.41 29.60 42.65
N GLN A 18 -24.06 28.60 42.03
CA GLN A 18 -24.67 27.42 42.69
C GLN A 18 -25.27 26.40 41.70
N SER A 19 -25.31 25.12 42.10
CA SER A 19 -26.03 23.99 41.48
C SER A 19 -26.74 23.18 42.60
N PRO A 20 -27.67 22.26 42.28
CA PRO A 20 -27.39 20.83 42.53
C PRO A 20 -28.09 19.87 41.51
N SER A 21 -28.39 18.62 41.90
CA SER A 21 -28.55 17.46 41.00
C SER A 21 -29.65 16.45 41.42
N PHE A 22 -29.91 15.46 40.53
CA PHE A 22 -30.67 14.19 40.69
C PHE A 22 -32.19 14.20 40.97
N GLY A 23 -32.90 13.25 40.30
CA GLY A 23 -34.31 12.89 40.54
C GLY A 23 -34.81 11.81 39.54
N MET A 24 -35.74 10.94 39.95
CA MET A 24 -36.22 9.79 39.14
C MET A 24 -37.73 9.81 38.84
N SER A 25 -38.07 9.24 37.68
CA SER A 25 -39.28 8.47 37.32
C SER A 25 -40.70 9.09 37.27
N SER A 26 -41.56 8.39 36.51
CA SER A 26 -43.05 8.38 36.50
C SER A 26 -43.82 9.15 35.41
N ARG A 27 -44.88 8.48 34.91
CA ARG A 27 -46.05 8.97 34.12
C ARG A 27 -47.30 8.61 34.97
N PRO A 28 -48.41 9.39 35.02
CA PRO A 28 -49.48 9.23 33.98
C PRO A 28 -50.51 10.39 33.75
N ASN A 29 -51.04 10.44 32.51
CA ASN A 29 -52.45 10.55 32.06
C ASN A 29 -53.49 11.61 32.59
N MET A 30 -54.18 12.29 31.62
CA MET A 30 -55.58 12.82 31.63
C MET A 30 -55.99 14.00 32.59
N ASN A 31 -57.08 14.79 32.40
CA ASN A 31 -58.19 14.76 31.42
C ASN A 31 -58.91 16.14 31.13
N MET A 32 -59.32 16.35 29.87
CA MET A 32 -60.58 16.91 29.29
C MET A 32 -61.49 18.04 29.88
N THR A 33 -61.75 19.07 29.01
CA THR A 33 -63.02 19.83 28.67
C THR A 33 -63.88 20.54 29.76
N PRO A 34 -64.90 21.41 29.43
CA PRO A 34 -65.62 21.77 28.16
C PRO A 34 -65.35 23.24 27.67
N MET A 35 -66.12 23.95 26.81
CA MET A 35 -67.47 23.82 26.20
C MET A 35 -67.62 24.60 24.84
N ASN A 36 -68.83 24.70 24.26
CA ASN A 36 -69.20 25.37 22.98
C ASN A 36 -70.68 25.84 23.05
N PRO A 37 -71.17 26.93 22.36
CA PRO A 37 -71.89 26.74 21.07
C PRO A 37 -72.03 27.94 20.07
N HIS A 38 -72.04 27.65 18.76
CA HIS A 38 -72.89 28.27 17.68
C HIS A 38 -72.67 29.77 17.26
N GLN A 39 -73.03 30.28 16.05
CA GLN A 39 -73.61 29.68 14.81
C GLN A 39 -73.23 30.43 13.48
N LYS A 40 -73.41 29.70 12.36
CA LYS A 40 -73.19 29.93 10.90
C LYS A 40 -73.50 31.31 10.25
N THR A 41 -72.74 31.60 9.16
CA THR A 41 -73.25 31.90 7.78
C THR A 41 -72.27 31.32 6.72
N GLY A 42 -72.73 31.07 5.48
CA GLY A 42 -71.92 30.66 4.31
C GLY A 42 -72.15 31.62 3.12
N ALA A 43 -71.60 31.47 1.90
CA ALA A 43 -70.74 30.46 1.23
C ALA A 43 -70.02 31.20 0.04
N PRO A 44 -69.54 30.61 -1.09
CA PRO A 44 -69.21 29.22 -1.44
C PRO A 44 -67.79 29.05 -2.09
N GLY A 45 -67.42 27.81 -2.43
CA GLY A 45 -66.53 27.50 -3.57
C GLY A 45 -65.02 27.75 -3.40
N ALA A 46 -64.29 26.76 -2.87
CA ALA A 46 -62.84 26.66 -3.08
C ALA A 46 -62.54 25.89 -4.39
N PRO A 47 -61.51 26.26 -5.18
CA PRO A 47 -61.07 25.49 -6.34
C PRO A 47 -60.44 24.14 -5.90
N PRO A 48 -60.41 23.11 -6.76
CA PRO A 48 -59.68 21.89 -6.46
C PRO A 48 -58.19 22.18 -6.30
N LEU A 49 -57.54 21.45 -5.38
CA LEU A 49 -56.10 21.52 -5.16
C LEU A 49 -55.36 21.12 -6.45
N SER A 50 -54.65 22.07 -7.06
CA SER A 50 -53.65 21.76 -8.09
C SER A 50 -52.54 20.88 -7.48
N PRO A 51 -52.05 19.85 -8.19
CA PRO A 51 -50.93 19.05 -7.71
C PRO A 51 -49.69 19.93 -7.51
N SER A 52 -48.83 19.53 -6.56
CA SER A 52 -47.58 20.24 -6.29
C SER A 52 -46.62 20.12 -7.48
N PRO A 53 -46.02 21.21 -8.00
CA PRO A 53 -45.21 21.21 -9.23
C PRO A 53 -43.81 20.58 -9.08
N ALA A 54 -43.63 19.71 -8.08
CA ALA A 54 -42.37 18.99 -7.83
C ALA A 54 -42.31 17.60 -8.48
N ALA A 55 -43.43 17.08 -9.00
CA ALA A 55 -43.54 15.69 -9.45
C ALA A 55 -43.08 15.41 -10.90
N ASP A 56 -42.97 16.44 -11.74
CA ASP A 56 -42.89 16.28 -13.20
C ASP A 56 -41.47 16.40 -13.81
N THR A 57 -40.41 16.56 -13.00
CA THR A 57 -39.05 16.76 -13.54
C THR A 57 -38.31 15.44 -13.74
N THR A 58 -38.38 14.87 -14.94
CA THR A 58 -37.50 13.78 -15.37
C THR A 58 -36.02 14.18 -15.26
N ILE A 59 -35.21 13.29 -14.71
CA ILE A 59 -33.75 13.36 -14.75
C ILE A 59 -33.21 12.19 -15.59
N HIS A 60 -32.10 12.44 -16.29
CA HIS A 60 -31.29 11.39 -16.91
C HIS A 60 -30.03 11.19 -16.05
N PHE A 61 -29.61 9.95 -15.84
CA PHE A 61 -28.47 9.62 -14.98
C PHE A 61 -27.65 8.48 -15.60
N ALA A 62 -26.33 8.49 -15.47
CA ALA A 62 -25.45 7.41 -15.90
C ALA A 62 -24.33 7.15 -14.87
N PHE A 63 -24.01 5.87 -14.66
CA PHE A 63 -22.94 5.39 -13.77
C PHE A 63 -22.31 4.11 -14.33
N ASN A 64 -21.03 3.89 -14.05
CA ASN A 64 -20.34 2.65 -14.37
C ASN A 64 -20.61 1.60 -13.28
N VAL A 65 -20.85 0.36 -13.68
CA VAL A 65 -21.00 -0.79 -12.77
C VAL A 65 -19.63 -1.48 -12.64
N PRO A 66 -18.96 -1.44 -11.48
CA PRO A 66 -17.60 -1.94 -11.33
C PRO A 66 -17.59 -3.48 -11.21
N PHE A 67 -17.68 -4.18 -12.34
CA PHE A 67 -17.62 -5.66 -12.37
C PHE A 67 -16.21 -6.22 -12.18
N ALA A 68 -15.15 -5.48 -12.52
CA ALA A 68 -13.80 -6.00 -12.78
C ALA A 68 -13.79 -7.03 -13.94
N SER A 69 -14.24 -6.58 -15.12
CA SER A 69 -14.30 -7.37 -16.36
C SER A 69 -12.93 -7.69 -16.97
N ASP A 70 -11.86 -7.19 -16.36
CA ASP A 70 -10.45 -7.48 -16.63
C ASP A 70 -9.87 -8.61 -15.74
N LEU A 71 -10.65 -9.13 -14.79
CA LEU A 71 -10.26 -10.27 -13.96
C LEU A 71 -10.23 -11.56 -14.81
N ALA A 72 -9.03 -11.98 -15.19
CA ALA A 72 -8.77 -13.28 -15.80
C ALA A 72 -8.89 -14.42 -14.78
N GLY A 73 -9.26 -15.62 -15.26
CA GLY A 73 -9.18 -16.85 -14.49
C GLY A 73 -7.74 -17.36 -14.29
N PRO A 74 -7.57 -18.53 -13.66
CA PRO A 74 -6.27 -19.17 -13.50
C PRO A 74 -5.73 -19.73 -14.83
N ASN A 75 -4.41 -19.82 -14.96
CA ASN A 75 -3.76 -20.54 -16.06
C ASN A 75 -4.19 -22.02 -16.02
N THR A 76 -4.73 -22.55 -17.11
CA THR A 76 -5.21 -23.93 -17.25
C THR A 76 -4.13 -24.97 -16.95
N GLU A 77 -2.86 -24.69 -17.29
CA GLU A 77 -1.72 -25.57 -16.99
C GLU A 77 -1.39 -25.65 -15.49
N GLU A 78 -1.82 -24.66 -14.69
CA GLU A 78 -1.59 -24.63 -13.25
C GLU A 78 -2.72 -25.33 -12.46
N ILE A 79 -3.87 -25.64 -13.07
CA ILE A 79 -5.05 -26.17 -12.37
C ILE A 79 -4.84 -27.65 -11.99
N LEU A 80 -4.82 -27.92 -10.69
CA LEU A 80 -4.71 -29.26 -10.12
C LEU A 80 -6.07 -29.79 -9.64
N HIS A 81 -6.97 -28.90 -9.23
CA HIS A 81 -8.39 -29.16 -8.97
C HIS A 81 -9.19 -27.86 -9.08
N ALA A 82 -10.48 -27.98 -9.37
CA ALA A 82 -11.42 -26.87 -9.50
C ALA A 82 -12.81 -27.33 -9.04
N THR A 83 -13.54 -26.49 -8.31
CA THR A 83 -14.84 -26.86 -7.72
C THR A 83 -15.99 -26.71 -8.72
N GLY A 84 -16.77 -27.77 -8.93
CA GLY A 84 -17.87 -27.81 -9.92
C GLY A 84 -17.48 -27.28 -11.32
N ASP A 85 -18.42 -26.64 -12.01
CA ASP A 85 -18.22 -26.07 -13.36
C ASP A 85 -17.43 -24.75 -13.38
N SER A 86 -16.44 -24.58 -12.48
CA SER A 86 -15.65 -23.35 -12.35
C SER A 86 -14.67 -23.13 -13.51
N ILE A 87 -14.03 -24.19 -14.02
CA ILE A 87 -13.18 -24.12 -15.22
C ILE A 87 -13.97 -23.51 -16.39
N LEU A 88 -15.17 -24.04 -16.66
CA LEU A 88 -16.06 -23.57 -17.73
C LEU A 88 -16.54 -22.12 -17.58
N ARG A 89 -16.37 -21.49 -16.40
CA ARG A 89 -16.75 -20.10 -16.13
C ARG A 89 -15.57 -19.12 -16.17
N TRP A 90 -14.35 -19.59 -15.88
CA TRP A 90 -13.14 -18.77 -15.74
C TRP A 90 -12.07 -19.00 -16.81
N THR A 91 -12.23 -20.00 -17.69
CA THR A 91 -11.32 -20.25 -18.82
C THR A 91 -12.06 -20.23 -20.15
N HIS A 92 -11.42 -19.77 -21.22
CA HIS A 92 -11.95 -19.93 -22.58
C HIS A 92 -11.85 -21.40 -23.05
N PRO A 93 -12.70 -21.85 -24.00
CA PRO A 93 -12.56 -23.15 -24.63
C PRO A 93 -11.17 -23.36 -25.27
N GLY A 94 -10.65 -24.58 -25.26
CA GLY A 94 -9.32 -24.89 -25.81
C GLY A 94 -9.18 -24.80 -27.34
N ASP A 95 -10.27 -24.49 -28.04
CA ASP A 95 -10.34 -24.17 -29.47
C ASP A 95 -10.58 -22.66 -29.74
N ALA A 96 -10.63 -21.83 -28.69
CA ALA A 96 -10.73 -20.38 -28.81
C ALA A 96 -9.38 -19.76 -29.24
N PRO A 97 -9.38 -18.65 -30.01
CA PRO A 97 -8.15 -17.92 -30.35
C PRO A 97 -7.42 -17.34 -29.13
N ASP A 98 -6.09 -17.24 -29.20
CA ASP A 98 -5.24 -16.66 -28.15
C ASP A 98 -5.59 -15.20 -27.80
N ASP A 99 -6.17 -14.46 -28.76
CA ASP A 99 -6.54 -13.04 -28.63
C ASP A 99 -7.96 -12.79 -28.05
N VAL A 100 -8.66 -13.81 -27.51
CA VAL A 100 -10.02 -13.61 -26.98
C VAL A 100 -9.99 -12.70 -25.72
N PRO A 101 -10.83 -11.65 -25.65
CA PRO A 101 -10.85 -10.76 -24.49
C PRO A 101 -11.36 -11.41 -23.21
N ILE A 102 -10.70 -11.09 -22.09
CA ILE A 102 -11.06 -11.56 -20.74
C ILE A 102 -12.54 -11.29 -20.41
N TYR A 103 -13.10 -10.16 -20.84
CA TYR A 103 -14.49 -9.80 -20.56
C TYR A 103 -15.53 -10.69 -21.27
N ASP A 104 -15.12 -11.50 -22.26
CA ASP A 104 -15.96 -12.49 -22.92
C ASP A 104 -15.92 -13.87 -22.21
N LEU A 105 -15.22 -13.99 -21.07
CA LEU A 105 -15.31 -15.17 -20.19
C LEU A 105 -16.77 -15.37 -19.72
N PRO A 106 -17.27 -16.63 -19.63
CA PRO A 106 -18.68 -16.88 -19.34
C PRO A 106 -19.19 -16.29 -18.02
N VAL A 107 -18.34 -16.14 -16.99
CA VAL A 107 -18.71 -15.45 -15.75
C VAL A 107 -19.03 -13.97 -15.96
N HIS A 108 -18.22 -13.24 -16.74
CA HIS A 108 -18.43 -11.82 -17.04
C HIS A 108 -19.65 -11.64 -17.95
N ALA A 109 -19.79 -12.49 -18.96
CA ALA A 109 -20.96 -12.53 -19.84
C ALA A 109 -22.27 -12.82 -19.07
N GLN A 110 -22.25 -13.74 -18.10
CA GLN A 110 -23.41 -14.06 -17.25
C GLN A 110 -23.80 -12.90 -16.33
N ASN A 111 -22.82 -12.23 -15.72
CA ASN A 111 -23.05 -11.06 -14.86
C ASN A 111 -23.64 -9.88 -15.67
N LEU A 112 -23.11 -9.65 -16.87
CA LEU A 112 -23.65 -8.66 -17.80
C LEU A 112 -25.08 -9.00 -18.24
N ALA A 113 -25.36 -10.24 -18.64
CA ALA A 113 -26.70 -10.68 -19.03
C ALA A 113 -27.71 -10.54 -17.87
N THR A 114 -27.28 -10.81 -16.64
CA THR A 114 -28.09 -10.63 -15.43
C THR A 114 -28.46 -9.16 -15.21
N LEU A 115 -27.49 -8.23 -15.34
CA LEU A 115 -27.74 -6.79 -15.28
C LEU A 115 -28.64 -6.30 -16.44
N GLN A 116 -28.44 -6.80 -17.65
CA GLN A 116 -29.29 -6.47 -18.80
C GLN A 116 -30.74 -6.93 -18.60
N ASN A 117 -30.97 -8.08 -17.98
CA ASN A 117 -32.30 -8.55 -17.62
C ASN A 117 -32.92 -7.67 -16.52
N MET A 118 -32.18 -7.35 -15.46
CA MET A 118 -32.64 -6.45 -14.39
C MET A 118 -33.06 -5.07 -14.93
N CYS A 119 -32.27 -4.47 -15.83
CA CYS A 119 -32.60 -3.20 -16.49
C CYS A 119 -33.84 -3.32 -17.41
N GLN A 120 -34.02 -4.45 -18.10
CA GLN A 120 -35.25 -4.72 -18.87
C GLN A 120 -36.48 -4.88 -17.99
N GLU A 121 -36.37 -5.54 -16.83
CA GLU A 121 -37.46 -5.71 -15.88
C GLU A 121 -37.88 -4.40 -15.23
N LEU A 122 -36.91 -3.56 -14.83
CA LEU A 122 -37.16 -2.19 -14.38
C LEU A 122 -37.91 -1.37 -15.45
N SER A 123 -37.47 -1.44 -16.71
CA SER A 123 -38.07 -0.70 -17.84
C SER A 123 -39.44 -1.23 -18.29
N ARG A 124 -39.76 -2.49 -17.99
CA ARG A 124 -41.08 -3.12 -18.25
C ARG A 124 -42.01 -3.05 -17.03
N GLY A 125 -41.53 -2.53 -15.90
CA GLY A 125 -42.26 -2.46 -14.66
C GLY A 125 -43.42 -1.44 -14.68
N PRO A 126 -44.26 -1.41 -13.64
CA PRO A 126 -45.38 -0.48 -13.52
C PRO A 126 -44.97 0.95 -13.11
N LEU A 127 -43.67 1.23 -13.02
CA LEU A 127 -43.12 2.52 -12.60
C LEU A 127 -42.52 3.25 -13.81
N PRO A 128 -42.71 4.58 -13.95
CA PRO A 128 -42.20 5.35 -15.08
C PRO A 128 -40.68 5.58 -14.97
N ILE A 129 -39.90 4.57 -15.36
CA ILE A 129 -38.44 4.64 -15.48
C ILE A 129 -37.95 3.84 -16.70
N GLU A 130 -37.02 4.41 -17.46
CA GLU A 130 -36.21 3.68 -18.44
C GLU A 130 -34.85 3.30 -17.81
N ALA A 131 -34.37 2.08 -18.07
CA ALA A 131 -33.07 1.59 -17.64
C ALA A 131 -32.38 0.83 -18.78
N HIS A 132 -31.18 1.28 -19.17
CA HIS A 132 -30.43 0.75 -20.29
C HIS A 132 -28.98 0.45 -19.89
N VAL A 133 -28.46 -0.69 -20.35
CA VAL A 133 -27.04 -1.02 -20.26
C VAL A 133 -26.35 -0.62 -21.56
N VAL A 134 -25.23 0.08 -21.47
CA VAL A 134 -24.36 0.47 -22.58
C VAL A 134 -22.98 -0.12 -22.33
N LEU A 135 -22.40 -0.73 -23.37
CA LEU A 135 -21.05 -1.28 -23.35
C LEU A 135 -20.10 -0.32 -24.03
N THR A 136 -18.88 -0.19 -23.52
CA THR A 136 -17.81 0.55 -24.18
C THR A 136 -16.48 -0.15 -23.91
N THR A 137 -15.58 -0.12 -24.89
CA THR A 137 -14.17 -0.53 -24.74
C THR A 137 -13.29 0.72 -24.94
N PRO A 138 -13.05 1.52 -23.88
CA PRO A 138 -12.27 2.75 -24.00
C PRO A 138 -10.84 2.45 -24.44
N LYS A 139 -10.27 3.26 -25.34
CA LYS A 139 -8.93 3.05 -25.91
C LYS A 139 -7.78 3.03 -24.89
N LEU A 140 -8.04 3.50 -23.67
CA LEU A 140 -7.08 3.62 -22.57
C LEU A 140 -7.36 2.64 -21.41
N ALA A 141 -8.48 1.91 -21.46
CA ALA A 141 -8.87 0.99 -20.40
C ALA A 141 -8.55 -0.46 -20.78
N LYS A 142 -8.02 -1.22 -19.82
CA LYS A 142 -7.94 -2.68 -19.94
C LYS A 142 -9.31 -3.25 -19.55
N GLY A 143 -10.11 -3.67 -20.51
CA GLY A 143 -11.40 -4.32 -20.28
C GLY A 143 -12.60 -3.62 -20.93
N GLN A 144 -13.79 -4.13 -20.61
CA GLN A 144 -15.07 -3.59 -21.09
C GLN A 144 -15.77 -2.84 -19.96
N VAL A 145 -16.00 -1.55 -20.16
CA VAL A 145 -16.76 -0.70 -19.23
C VAL A 145 -18.24 -0.91 -19.47
N VAL A 146 -18.97 -1.24 -18.39
CA VAL A 146 -20.42 -1.44 -18.40
C VAL A 146 -21.09 -0.24 -17.71
N THR A 147 -21.75 0.60 -18.50
CA THR A 147 -22.43 1.81 -18.01
C THR A 147 -23.93 1.57 -17.98
N VAL A 148 -24.58 1.87 -16.86
CA VAL A 148 -26.04 1.91 -16.76
C VAL A 148 -26.51 3.34 -16.94
N SER A 149 -27.47 3.56 -17.83
CA SER A 149 -28.22 4.81 -17.93
C SER A 149 -29.67 4.63 -17.48
N LEU A 150 -30.10 5.48 -16.56
CA LEU A 150 -31.46 5.54 -16.01
C LEU A 150 -32.14 6.85 -16.46
N SER A 151 -33.46 6.84 -16.61
CA SER A 151 -34.23 8.05 -16.92
C SER A 151 -35.64 7.98 -16.31
N GLY A 152 -36.02 8.98 -15.52
CA GLY A 152 -37.31 9.00 -14.82
C GLY A 152 -37.37 10.06 -13.72
N ALA A 153 -38.34 9.98 -12.81
CA ALA A 153 -38.40 10.85 -11.63
C ALA A 153 -37.18 10.62 -10.70
N PRO A 154 -36.67 11.65 -9.99
CA PRO A 154 -35.43 11.55 -9.21
C PRO A 154 -35.43 10.40 -8.20
N GLU A 155 -36.52 10.24 -7.45
CA GLU A 155 -36.67 9.21 -6.42
C GLU A 155 -36.68 7.80 -7.02
N LEU A 156 -37.22 7.64 -8.24
CA LEU A 156 -37.21 6.36 -8.96
C LEU A 156 -35.80 6.06 -9.49
N VAL A 157 -35.13 7.05 -10.10
CA VAL A 157 -33.77 6.90 -10.63
C VAL A 157 -32.78 6.53 -9.52
N HIS A 158 -32.80 7.26 -8.39
CA HIS A 158 -31.93 6.95 -7.26
C HIS A 158 -32.26 5.58 -6.63
N LYS A 159 -33.54 5.23 -6.47
CA LYS A 159 -33.94 3.91 -5.95
C LYS A 159 -33.54 2.77 -6.89
N SER A 160 -33.64 2.94 -8.21
CA SER A 160 -33.22 1.93 -9.17
C SER A 160 -31.71 1.78 -9.26
N ARG A 161 -30.92 2.86 -9.08
CA ARG A 161 -29.47 2.76 -8.85
C ARG A 161 -29.16 2.02 -7.54
N GLU A 162 -29.95 2.24 -6.47
CA GLU A 162 -29.82 1.49 -5.22
C GLU A 162 -30.09 -0.01 -5.41
N THR A 163 -31.17 -0.39 -6.11
CA THR A 163 -31.44 -1.79 -6.49
C THR A 163 -30.29 -2.38 -7.29
N ILE A 164 -29.88 -1.74 -8.39
CA ILE A 164 -28.83 -2.25 -9.27
C ILE A 164 -27.51 -2.47 -8.52
N LEU A 165 -27.04 -1.48 -7.75
CA LEU A 165 -25.76 -1.60 -7.02
C LEU A 165 -25.85 -2.51 -5.78
N SER A 166 -27.03 -2.69 -5.19
CA SER A 166 -27.21 -3.59 -4.04
C SER A 166 -27.37 -5.06 -4.44
N ASP A 167 -27.86 -5.32 -5.65
CA ASP A 167 -28.35 -6.65 -6.05
C ASP A 167 -27.50 -7.24 -7.22
N THR A 168 -26.34 -6.63 -7.53
CA THR A 168 -25.35 -7.06 -8.53
C THR A 168 -24.01 -7.46 -7.86
N PRO A 169 -23.27 -8.47 -8.35
CA PRO A 169 -21.91 -8.75 -7.88
C PRO A 169 -20.95 -7.62 -8.29
N LEU A 170 -20.51 -6.82 -7.31
CA LEU A 170 -19.56 -5.73 -7.50
C LEU A 170 -18.13 -6.17 -7.13
N ALA A 171 -17.16 -5.62 -7.86
CA ALA A 171 -15.72 -5.78 -7.68
C ALA A 171 -15.31 -7.26 -7.51
N LEU A 172 -15.54 -8.06 -8.55
CA LEU A 172 -15.07 -9.44 -8.61
C LEU A 172 -13.56 -9.48 -8.39
N ARG A 173 -13.08 -10.52 -7.69
CA ARG A 173 -11.66 -10.68 -7.38
C ARG A 173 -11.27 -12.14 -7.20
N CYS A 174 -9.98 -12.39 -7.38
CA CYS A 174 -9.31 -13.58 -6.88
C CYS A 174 -8.64 -13.26 -5.54
N THR A 175 -8.82 -14.11 -4.53
CA THR A 175 -8.03 -14.11 -3.29
C THR A 175 -7.32 -15.46 -3.16
N THR A 176 -6.02 -15.46 -2.87
CA THR A 176 -5.23 -16.68 -2.76
C THR A 176 -4.87 -16.99 -1.31
N VAL A 177 -4.84 -18.29 -0.97
CA VAL A 177 -4.24 -18.82 0.25
C VAL A 177 -3.18 -19.85 -0.16
N ASP A 178 -1.91 -19.59 0.14
CA ASP A 178 -0.81 -20.51 -0.18
C ASP A 178 -0.77 -21.66 0.86
N VAL A 179 -0.60 -22.93 0.47
CA VAL A 179 -0.79 -24.12 1.32
C VAL A 179 0.28 -25.18 1.07
N ASP A 180 0.83 -25.74 2.14
CA ASP A 180 1.81 -26.83 2.07
C ASP A 180 1.24 -28.07 1.36
N TYR A 181 2.04 -28.61 0.44
CA TYR A 181 1.75 -29.83 -0.32
C TYR A 181 1.29 -30.99 0.59
N SER A 182 1.98 -31.20 1.71
CA SER A 182 1.73 -32.28 2.68
C SER A 182 0.39 -32.18 3.42
N LEU A 183 -0.25 -31.00 3.44
CA LEU A 183 -1.56 -30.82 4.07
C LEU A 183 -2.72 -31.23 3.14
N ILE A 184 -2.50 -31.26 1.82
CA ILE A 184 -3.58 -31.45 0.84
C ILE A 184 -3.35 -32.59 -0.17
N VAL A 185 -2.13 -33.12 -0.27
CA VAL A 185 -1.79 -34.28 -1.11
C VAL A 185 -1.52 -35.50 -0.25
N ASP A 186 -1.97 -36.67 -0.68
CA ASP A 186 -1.58 -37.96 -0.11
C ASP A 186 -0.18 -38.31 -0.65
N SER A 187 0.83 -38.27 0.23
CA SER A 187 2.22 -38.55 -0.11
C SER A 187 2.47 -39.96 -0.65
N ALA A 188 1.60 -40.94 -0.34
CA ALA A 188 1.70 -42.32 -0.81
C ALA A 188 0.96 -42.54 -2.15
N ALA A 189 -0.14 -41.83 -2.38
CA ALA A 189 -0.90 -41.89 -3.63
C ALA A 189 -0.45 -40.89 -4.72
N GLY A 190 0.27 -39.83 -4.33
CA GLY A 190 0.66 -38.74 -5.24
C GLY A 190 -0.51 -37.89 -5.74
N ALA A 191 -1.64 -37.92 -5.03
CA ALA A 191 -2.92 -37.35 -5.46
C ALA A 191 -3.58 -36.49 -4.37
N LEU A 192 -4.41 -35.54 -4.76
CA LEU A 192 -5.17 -34.69 -3.83
C LEU A 192 -6.04 -35.54 -2.89
N GLN A 193 -5.98 -35.23 -1.58
CA GLN A 193 -6.74 -35.94 -0.57
C GLN A 193 -8.24 -35.65 -0.76
N LYS A 194 -9.06 -36.68 -0.98
CA LYS A 194 -10.48 -36.49 -1.33
C LYS A 194 -11.26 -35.64 -0.31
N HIS A 195 -10.96 -35.77 0.98
CA HIS A 195 -11.65 -34.99 2.00
C HIS A 195 -11.33 -33.48 1.93
N VAL A 196 -10.24 -33.08 1.27
CA VAL A 196 -9.92 -31.69 0.95
C VAL A 196 -10.75 -31.20 -0.22
N THR A 197 -10.85 -31.96 -1.33
CA THR A 197 -11.69 -31.58 -2.47
C THR A 197 -13.17 -31.54 -2.09
N ASP A 198 -13.68 -32.56 -1.39
CA ASP A 198 -15.05 -32.61 -0.88
C ASP A 198 -15.36 -31.40 0.05
N ALA A 199 -14.36 -30.91 0.80
CA ALA A 199 -14.50 -29.71 1.65
C ALA A 199 -14.46 -28.40 0.84
N LEU A 200 -13.57 -28.27 -0.15
CA LEU A 200 -13.53 -27.10 -1.02
C LEU A 200 -14.80 -26.96 -1.86
N ASP A 201 -15.33 -28.04 -2.44
CA ASP A 201 -16.63 -28.05 -3.12
C ASP A 201 -17.77 -27.61 -2.17
N THR A 202 -17.72 -28.06 -0.91
CA THR A 202 -18.67 -27.63 0.13
C THR A 202 -18.55 -26.12 0.43
N PHE A 203 -17.33 -25.57 0.51
CA PHE A 203 -17.12 -24.14 0.76
C PHE A 203 -17.49 -23.27 -0.45
N ALA A 204 -17.19 -23.74 -1.67
CA ALA A 204 -17.56 -23.11 -2.92
C ALA A 204 -19.09 -22.96 -3.02
N ALA A 205 -19.83 -24.06 -2.81
CA ALA A 205 -21.29 -24.04 -2.79
C ALA A 205 -21.88 -23.22 -1.63
N PHE A 206 -21.31 -23.31 -0.42
CA PHE A 206 -21.81 -22.59 0.75
C PHE A 206 -21.59 -21.07 0.66
N CYS A 207 -20.45 -20.62 0.12
CA CYS A 207 -20.13 -19.20 -0.01
C CYS A 207 -20.51 -18.59 -1.37
N GLY A 208 -20.84 -19.40 -2.39
CA GLY A 208 -21.16 -18.90 -3.73
C GLY A 208 -19.94 -18.41 -4.52
N VAL A 209 -18.82 -19.11 -4.37
CA VAL A 209 -17.52 -18.76 -4.97
C VAL A 209 -16.98 -19.93 -5.78
N ASP A 210 -15.98 -19.66 -6.63
CA ASP A 210 -15.24 -20.69 -7.36
C ASP A 210 -13.85 -20.86 -6.75
N ILE A 211 -13.49 -22.11 -6.43
CA ILE A 211 -12.21 -22.44 -5.79
C ILE A 211 -11.39 -23.34 -6.71
N PHE A 212 -10.12 -22.99 -6.88
CA PHE A 212 -9.13 -23.75 -7.60
C PHE A 212 -7.96 -24.09 -6.68
N ILE A 213 -7.42 -25.30 -6.80
CA ILE A 213 -6.07 -25.62 -6.30
C ILE A 213 -5.13 -25.48 -7.50
N LEU A 214 -4.16 -24.56 -7.38
CA LEU A 214 -3.15 -24.30 -8.39
C LEU A 214 -1.78 -24.78 -7.90
N GLY A 215 -0.89 -25.15 -8.83
CA GLY A 215 0.51 -25.47 -8.54
C GLY A 215 1.32 -24.30 -7.95
N PRO A 216 2.59 -24.53 -7.59
CA PRO A 216 3.48 -23.47 -7.08
C PRO A 216 3.69 -22.36 -8.13
N LYS A 217 4.01 -21.14 -7.68
CA LYS A 217 4.31 -20.01 -8.58
C LYS A 217 5.64 -20.24 -9.30
N LEU A 218 5.61 -20.39 -10.61
CA LEU A 218 6.80 -20.37 -11.46
C LEU A 218 7.26 -18.93 -11.72
N SER A 219 7.69 -18.24 -10.67
CA SER A 219 8.15 -16.84 -10.73
C SER A 219 9.42 -16.70 -11.58
N PRO A 220 9.43 -15.94 -12.68
CA PRO A 220 10.66 -15.55 -13.36
C PRO A 220 11.42 -14.51 -12.52
N THR A 221 12.73 -14.70 -12.34
CA THR A 221 13.60 -13.79 -11.57
C THR A 221 14.04 -12.58 -12.41
N VAL A 222 14.09 -11.40 -11.79
CA VAL A 222 14.73 -10.19 -12.36
C VAL A 222 16.24 -10.27 -12.15
N ASP A 223 17.03 -9.76 -13.11
CA ASP A 223 18.49 -9.87 -13.12
C ASP A 223 19.21 -9.15 -11.95
N GLY A 224 19.57 -9.92 -10.92
CA GLY A 224 20.57 -9.54 -9.93
C GLY A 224 21.98 -9.82 -10.44
N LEU A 225 22.84 -8.79 -10.51
CA LEU A 225 24.16 -8.82 -11.18
C LEU A 225 25.23 -9.78 -10.61
N ASN A 226 24.92 -10.58 -9.59
CA ASN A 226 25.79 -11.65 -9.08
C ASN A 226 25.04 -12.99 -9.24
N GLY A 227 25.39 -13.77 -10.25
CA GLY A 227 24.69 -15.00 -10.66
C GLY A 227 24.93 -16.22 -9.77
N ASP A 228 24.78 -16.06 -8.45
CA ASP A 228 24.87 -17.16 -7.47
C ASP A 228 23.79 -16.95 -6.38
N VAL A 229 22.54 -17.24 -6.77
CA VAL A 229 21.36 -17.23 -5.90
C VAL A 229 20.62 -18.55 -6.12
N GLU A 230 20.61 -19.43 -5.12
CA GLU A 230 19.76 -20.63 -5.17
C GLU A 230 18.30 -20.20 -5.20
N VAL A 231 17.58 -20.66 -6.22
CA VAL A 231 16.17 -20.28 -6.44
C VAL A 231 15.31 -20.92 -5.35
N ILE A 232 14.98 -20.15 -4.32
CA ILE A 232 13.93 -20.49 -3.35
C ILE A 232 12.59 -20.44 -4.07
N ARG A 233 12.28 -21.51 -4.82
CA ARG A 233 10.95 -21.77 -5.36
C ARG A 233 10.02 -21.99 -4.18
N ASP A 234 9.00 -21.15 -4.03
CA ASP A 234 7.91 -21.46 -3.12
C ASP A 234 7.14 -22.67 -3.69
N GLN A 235 7.38 -23.84 -3.10
CA GLN A 235 6.78 -25.11 -3.54
C GLN A 235 5.34 -25.29 -3.05
N ARG A 236 4.82 -24.35 -2.24
CA ARG A 236 3.46 -24.41 -1.73
C ARG A 236 2.44 -24.22 -2.86
N TRP A 237 1.36 -24.96 -2.78
CA TRP A 237 0.25 -24.89 -3.72
C TRP A 237 -0.67 -23.72 -3.35
N ARG A 238 -1.59 -23.32 -4.23
CA ARG A 238 -2.41 -22.12 -4.03
C ARG A 238 -3.88 -22.44 -4.10
N VAL A 239 -4.61 -22.20 -3.02
CA VAL A 239 -6.08 -22.19 -3.05
C VAL A 239 -6.51 -20.81 -3.53
N ALA A 240 -6.87 -20.70 -4.81
CA ALA A 240 -7.33 -19.47 -5.46
C ALA A 240 -8.86 -19.43 -5.45
N ILE A 241 -9.43 -18.33 -4.92
CA ILE A 241 -10.87 -18.19 -4.63
C ILE A 241 -11.40 -16.98 -5.39
N PHE A 242 -12.31 -17.22 -6.34
CA PHE A 242 -12.89 -16.22 -7.23
C PHE A 242 -14.36 -15.93 -6.88
N GLY A 243 -14.75 -14.65 -6.89
CA GLY A 243 -16.12 -14.22 -6.61
C GLY A 243 -16.21 -12.75 -6.20
N ASP A 244 -17.33 -12.35 -5.59
CA ASP A 244 -17.51 -10.99 -5.05
C ASP A 244 -16.75 -10.75 -3.74
N VAL A 245 -16.70 -9.48 -3.31
CA VAL A 245 -15.97 -8.99 -2.13
C VAL A 245 -16.36 -9.67 -0.82
N GLU A 246 -17.66 -9.88 -0.54
CA GLU A 246 -18.10 -10.43 0.75
C GLU A 246 -17.98 -11.97 0.75
N SER A 247 -18.29 -12.60 -0.39
CA SER A 247 -18.24 -14.06 -0.56
C SER A 247 -16.81 -14.61 -0.58
N THR A 248 -15.87 -13.94 -1.26
CA THR A 248 -14.44 -14.33 -1.27
C THR A 248 -13.81 -14.27 0.11
N GLU A 249 -14.07 -13.22 0.90
CA GLU A 249 -13.59 -13.13 2.29
C GLU A 249 -14.21 -14.20 3.19
N HIS A 250 -15.48 -14.57 2.97
CA HIS A 250 -16.10 -15.67 3.70
C HIS A 250 -15.43 -17.02 3.41
N ALA A 251 -15.25 -17.35 2.13
CA ALA A 251 -14.64 -18.60 1.69
C ALA A 251 -13.16 -18.70 2.10
N LYS A 252 -12.38 -17.62 1.93
CA LYS A 252 -11.01 -17.52 2.45
C LYS A 252 -10.94 -17.84 3.94
N THR A 253 -11.91 -17.35 4.74
CA THR A 253 -11.97 -17.68 6.16
C THR A 253 -12.29 -19.17 6.40
N GLN A 254 -13.19 -19.79 5.62
CA GLN A 254 -13.45 -21.23 5.73
C GLN A 254 -12.21 -22.06 5.37
N VAL A 255 -11.47 -21.69 4.32
CA VAL A 255 -10.21 -22.34 3.94
C VAL A 255 -9.16 -22.21 5.04
N LEU A 256 -8.97 -21.03 5.64
CA LEU A 256 -8.04 -20.84 6.76
C LEU A 256 -8.40 -21.70 7.99
N ILE A 257 -9.69 -21.73 8.36
CA ILE A 257 -10.19 -22.58 9.46
C ILE A 257 -10.05 -24.08 9.13
N PHE A 258 -10.15 -24.45 7.86
CA PHE A 258 -9.97 -25.83 7.41
C PHE A 258 -8.50 -26.25 7.46
N ILE A 259 -7.57 -25.40 7.01
CA ILE A 259 -6.12 -25.60 7.20
C ILE A 259 -5.78 -25.76 8.67
N ASP A 260 -6.41 -24.98 9.56
CA ASP A 260 -6.23 -25.16 11.00
C ASP A 260 -6.68 -26.55 11.50
N LYS A 261 -7.80 -27.08 11.01
CA LYS A 261 -8.26 -28.44 11.33
C LYS A 261 -7.31 -29.52 10.79
N LEU A 262 -6.77 -29.35 9.58
CA LEU A 262 -5.74 -30.24 9.01
C LEU A 262 -4.49 -30.27 9.89
N LEU A 263 -4.13 -29.13 10.49
CA LEU A 263 -3.07 -28.99 11.50
C LEU A 263 -3.48 -29.45 12.90
N GLY A 264 -4.58 -30.21 13.04
CA GLY A 264 -5.06 -30.79 14.30
C GLY A 264 -5.62 -29.79 15.31
N ARG A 265 -5.91 -28.54 14.89
CA ARG A 265 -6.39 -27.47 15.78
C ARG A 265 -7.91 -27.55 15.94
N GLU A 266 -8.40 -27.31 17.15
CA GLU A 266 -9.82 -27.17 17.42
C GLU A 266 -10.33 -25.79 16.96
N VAL A 267 -11.64 -25.70 16.67
CA VAL A 267 -12.32 -24.44 16.34
C VAL A 267 -13.62 -24.31 17.10
N ASP A 268 -13.88 -23.11 17.60
CA ASP A 268 -15.14 -22.71 18.23
C ASP A 268 -15.52 -21.30 17.76
N ARG A 269 -16.75 -20.86 18.07
CA ARG A 269 -17.33 -19.59 17.63
C ARG A 269 -17.67 -18.72 18.83
N PHE A 270 -17.59 -17.40 18.64
CA PHE A 270 -18.03 -16.42 19.63
C PHE A 270 -18.82 -15.31 18.94
N HIS A 271 -19.87 -14.82 19.62
CA HIS A 271 -20.87 -13.92 19.04
C HIS A 271 -20.97 -12.62 19.85
N PHE A 272 -20.74 -11.48 19.18
CA PHE A 272 -20.93 -10.14 19.75
C PHE A 272 -21.02 -9.08 18.64
N GLU A 273 -21.64 -7.93 18.96
CA GLU A 273 -21.99 -6.88 18.00
C GLU A 273 -20.80 -6.45 17.12
N SER A 274 -20.97 -6.58 15.80
CA SER A 274 -20.03 -6.18 14.73
C SER A 274 -19.43 -4.78 14.87
N THR A 275 -20.19 -3.80 15.39
CA THR A 275 -19.70 -2.43 15.64
C THR A 275 -18.57 -2.40 16.66
N LEU A 276 -18.52 -3.37 17.58
CA LEU A 276 -17.50 -3.48 18.61
C LEU A 276 -16.22 -4.15 18.10
N HIS A 277 -16.22 -4.81 16.94
CA HIS A 277 -15.10 -5.67 16.51
C HIS A 277 -13.77 -4.90 16.41
N PRO A 278 -13.66 -3.74 15.70
CA PRO A 278 -12.40 -2.97 15.65
C PRO A 278 -12.06 -2.31 17.00
N ILE A 279 -13.07 -1.98 17.79
CA ILE A 279 -12.93 -1.30 19.09
C ILE A 279 -12.36 -2.26 20.14
N VAL A 280 -12.82 -3.51 20.15
CA VAL A 280 -12.30 -4.59 21.00
C VAL A 280 -10.91 -5.02 20.55
N CYS A 281 -10.65 -5.10 19.23
CA CYS A 281 -9.30 -5.27 18.69
C CYS A 281 -8.32 -4.18 19.14
N GLY A 282 -8.80 -2.96 19.32
CA GLY A 282 -8.02 -1.79 19.72
C GLY A 282 -7.07 -1.29 18.64
N ARG A 283 -6.41 -0.17 18.94
CA ARG A 283 -5.44 0.48 18.04
C ARG A 283 -4.38 -0.50 17.54
N SER A 284 -4.20 -0.58 16.23
CA SER A 284 -3.31 -1.50 15.51
C SER A 284 -3.49 -2.98 15.90
N ARG A 285 -4.71 -3.39 16.29
CA ARG A 285 -5.05 -4.73 16.80
C ARG A 285 -4.27 -5.14 18.07
N LYS A 286 -3.76 -4.18 18.88
CA LYS A 286 -2.93 -4.45 20.08
C LYS A 286 -3.65 -5.31 21.12
N ASN A 287 -4.94 -5.06 21.40
CA ASN A 287 -5.68 -5.85 22.40
C ASN A 287 -5.85 -7.31 21.99
N ILE A 288 -6.19 -7.56 20.71
CA ILE A 288 -6.48 -8.92 20.25
C ILE A 288 -5.19 -9.74 20.10
N LYS A 289 -4.09 -9.13 19.63
CA LYS A 289 -2.78 -9.78 19.59
C LYS A 289 -2.28 -10.16 21.00
N LEU A 290 -2.58 -9.36 22.03
CA LEU A 290 -2.33 -9.70 23.44
C LEU A 290 -3.22 -10.85 23.95
N ILE A 291 -4.42 -11.05 23.40
CA ILE A 291 -5.27 -12.22 23.71
C ILE A 291 -4.70 -13.46 23.01
N GLU A 292 -4.48 -13.40 21.70
CA GLU A 292 -3.91 -14.50 20.88
C GLU A 292 -2.58 -15.00 21.48
N SER A 293 -1.69 -14.08 21.83
CA SER A 293 -0.44 -14.36 22.55
C SER A 293 -0.67 -15.08 23.88
N ALA A 294 -1.54 -14.54 24.74
CA ALA A 294 -1.80 -15.07 26.08
C ALA A 294 -2.71 -16.31 26.13
N THR A 295 -3.09 -16.88 24.99
CA THR A 295 -3.97 -18.06 24.89
C THR A 295 -3.53 -19.10 23.86
N ASN A 296 -2.52 -18.80 23.03
CA ASN A 296 -2.09 -19.61 21.89
C ASN A 296 -3.25 -19.97 20.95
N THR A 297 -4.08 -18.97 20.65
CA THR A 297 -5.20 -19.07 19.69
C THR A 297 -5.00 -18.12 18.51
N ALA A 298 -5.64 -18.40 17.38
CA ALA A 298 -5.81 -17.45 16.28
C ALA A 298 -7.29 -17.05 16.16
N ILE A 299 -7.57 -15.77 15.88
CA ILE A 299 -8.94 -15.22 15.93
C ILE A 299 -9.31 -14.57 14.59
N TYR A 300 -10.42 -15.02 14.01
CA TYR A 300 -10.86 -14.66 12.65
C TYR A 300 -12.13 -13.81 12.67
N PHE A 301 -11.98 -12.52 12.41
CA PHE A 301 -13.08 -11.56 12.35
C PHE A 301 -13.81 -11.60 10.99
N PRO A 302 -15.09 -11.20 10.92
CA PRO A 302 -15.79 -10.94 9.66
C PRO A 302 -15.32 -9.63 9.02
N PRO A 303 -15.55 -9.43 7.71
CA PRO A 303 -15.45 -8.12 7.08
C PRO A 303 -16.34 -7.10 7.82
N PHE A 304 -15.77 -5.97 8.21
CA PHE A 304 -16.40 -4.97 9.09
C PHE A 304 -17.59 -4.21 8.47
N ALA A 305 -17.89 -4.42 7.19
CA ALA A 305 -18.87 -3.65 6.45
C ALA A 305 -19.61 -4.55 5.45
N GLN A 306 -20.88 -4.85 5.75
CA GLN A 306 -21.82 -5.48 4.82
C GLN A 306 -22.52 -4.38 4.03
N LEU A 307 -21.96 -4.02 2.88
CA LEU A 307 -22.31 -2.78 2.16
C LEU A 307 -23.29 -3.00 1.03
N SER A 308 -23.23 -4.18 0.42
CA SER A 308 -24.19 -4.62 -0.59
C SER A 308 -25.25 -5.51 0.06
N ARG A 309 -26.40 -5.69 -0.60
CA ARG A 309 -27.37 -6.75 -0.26
C ARG A 309 -27.07 -8.05 -1.00
N TYR A 310 -26.21 -8.00 -2.02
CA TYR A 310 -25.90 -9.12 -2.89
C TYR A 310 -25.34 -10.30 -2.12
N CYS A 311 -25.90 -11.47 -2.40
CA CYS A 311 -25.36 -12.76 -2.02
C CYS A 311 -25.61 -13.68 -3.22
N PRO A 312 -24.63 -14.48 -3.67
CA PRO A 312 -24.81 -15.35 -4.83
C PRO A 312 -26.02 -16.29 -4.66
N PRO A 313 -26.73 -16.65 -5.74
CA PRO A 313 -27.90 -17.52 -5.64
C PRO A 313 -27.58 -18.86 -4.96
N ASN A 314 -28.36 -19.18 -3.91
CA ASN A 314 -28.20 -20.35 -3.03
C ASN A 314 -26.99 -20.33 -2.07
N ALA A 315 -26.22 -19.24 -2.02
CA ALA A 315 -25.12 -19.07 -1.07
C ALA A 315 -25.58 -18.51 0.29
N ASN A 316 -24.72 -18.66 1.29
CA ASN A 316 -24.91 -18.17 2.65
C ASN A 316 -23.95 -17.02 2.96
N ARG A 317 -24.51 -15.85 3.30
CA ARG A 317 -23.73 -14.70 3.80
C ARG A 317 -23.16 -14.98 5.20
N ARG A 318 -21.92 -14.53 5.44
CA ARG A 318 -21.28 -14.62 6.77
C ARG A 318 -22.07 -13.81 7.80
N ASN A 319 -22.31 -14.37 8.99
CA ASN A 319 -22.89 -13.62 10.11
C ASN A 319 -21.90 -12.51 10.55
N PRO A 320 -22.30 -11.21 10.55
CA PRO A 320 -21.39 -10.11 10.89
C PRO A 320 -21.00 -10.10 12.38
N ASP A 321 -21.78 -10.73 13.25
CA ASP A 321 -21.49 -10.79 14.68
C ASP A 321 -20.68 -12.04 15.09
N GLU A 322 -20.36 -12.93 14.13
CA GLU A 322 -19.67 -14.22 14.36
C GLU A 322 -18.16 -14.16 14.08
N ILE A 323 -17.37 -14.28 15.15
CA ILE A 323 -15.93 -14.56 15.08
C ILE A 323 -15.66 -16.06 15.29
N PHE A 324 -14.60 -16.56 14.65
CA PHE A 324 -14.08 -17.90 14.91
C PHE A 324 -12.78 -17.80 15.71
N ILE A 325 -12.57 -18.76 16.61
CA ILE A 325 -11.37 -18.87 17.45
C ILE A 325 -10.84 -20.29 17.25
N THR A 326 -9.57 -20.43 16.87
CA THR A 326 -8.89 -21.72 16.72
C THR A 326 -7.74 -21.86 17.70
N GLY A 327 -7.40 -23.08 18.11
CA GLY A 327 -6.34 -23.31 19.09
C GLY A 327 -5.92 -24.78 19.21
N GLU A 328 -4.82 -25.02 19.92
CA GLU A 328 -4.28 -26.37 20.16
C GLU A 328 -5.10 -27.18 21.20
N ASN A 329 -5.96 -26.50 21.96
CA ASN A 329 -6.79 -27.12 22.99
C ASN A 329 -8.01 -26.22 23.32
N PRO A 330 -9.12 -26.81 23.81
CA PRO A 330 -10.35 -26.06 24.09
C PRO A 330 -10.20 -25.10 25.28
N GLN A 331 -9.23 -25.32 26.16
CA GLN A 331 -9.01 -24.47 27.35
C GLN A 331 -8.46 -23.09 26.97
N GLY A 332 -7.56 -23.02 25.97
CA GLY A 332 -7.07 -21.77 25.38
C GLY A 332 -8.20 -21.01 24.68
N ILE A 333 -9.02 -21.71 23.89
CA ILE A 333 -10.21 -21.14 23.21
C ILE A 333 -11.19 -20.54 24.23
N GLU A 334 -11.53 -21.27 25.29
CA GLU A 334 -12.44 -20.77 26.34
C GLU A 334 -11.80 -19.66 27.19
N LEU A 335 -10.47 -19.61 27.32
CA LEU A 335 -9.77 -18.47 27.93
C LEU A 335 -9.80 -17.23 27.01
N ALA A 336 -9.69 -17.40 25.69
CA ALA A 336 -9.83 -16.32 24.71
C ALA A 336 -11.25 -15.75 24.72
N LYS A 337 -12.28 -16.61 24.66
CA LYS A 337 -13.70 -16.22 24.80
C LYS A 337 -13.94 -15.34 26.04
N ARG A 338 -13.47 -15.78 27.22
CA ARG A 338 -13.59 -15.01 28.47
C ARG A 338 -12.85 -13.69 28.43
N LYS A 339 -11.63 -13.63 27.88
CA LYS A 339 -10.88 -12.36 27.69
C LYS A 339 -11.61 -11.38 26.76
N ILE A 340 -12.18 -11.86 25.65
CA ILE A 340 -12.95 -11.04 24.70
C ILE A 340 -14.25 -10.52 25.37
N HIS A 341 -14.99 -11.40 26.05
CA HIS A 341 -16.18 -11.04 26.82
C HIS A 341 -15.89 -9.96 27.87
N ASP A 342 -14.77 -10.08 28.59
CA ASP A 342 -14.35 -9.08 29.58
C ASP A 342 -13.97 -7.73 28.96
N LEU A 343 -13.37 -7.70 27.76
CA LEU A 343 -13.16 -6.45 27.02
C LEU A 343 -14.49 -5.84 26.58
N VAL A 344 -15.36 -6.61 25.92
CA VAL A 344 -16.71 -6.19 25.49
C VAL A 344 -17.48 -5.58 26.67
N SER A 345 -17.52 -6.27 27.82
CA SER A 345 -18.25 -5.85 29.02
C SER A 345 -17.70 -4.58 29.69
N ARG A 346 -16.45 -4.20 29.41
CA ARG A 346 -15.78 -3.00 29.97
C ARG A 346 -15.74 -1.83 29.00
N THR A 347 -15.92 -2.07 27.70
CA THR A 347 -15.93 -1.05 26.65
C THR A 347 -17.04 -0.03 26.89
N LYS A 348 -16.67 1.26 26.86
CA LYS A 348 -17.62 2.38 26.89
C LYS A 348 -17.51 3.13 25.59
N LEU A 349 -18.61 3.18 24.84
CA LEU A 349 -18.67 3.85 23.55
C LEU A 349 -18.95 5.34 23.70
N PHE A 350 -18.14 6.14 23.00
CA PHE A 350 -18.47 7.49 22.59
C PHE A 350 -18.79 7.45 21.09
N MET A 351 -19.65 8.36 20.63
CA MET A 351 -20.11 8.41 19.24
C MET A 351 -20.12 9.86 18.75
N LYS A 352 -19.79 10.07 17.46
CA LYS A 352 -19.95 11.36 16.78
C LYS A 352 -20.51 11.16 15.37
N ASP A 353 -21.51 11.95 15.04
CA ASP A 353 -22.16 11.94 13.72
C ASP A 353 -21.62 13.08 12.86
N ALA A 354 -21.49 12.85 11.56
CA ALA A 354 -21.13 13.90 10.61
C ALA A 354 -21.81 13.69 9.25
N ILE A 355 -21.90 14.79 8.48
CA ILE A 355 -22.59 14.81 7.18
C ILE A 355 -21.56 14.82 6.05
N ILE A 356 -21.71 13.89 5.11
CA ILE A 356 -20.95 13.76 3.85
C ILE A 356 -21.99 13.57 2.73
N SER A 357 -21.79 14.16 1.55
CA SER A 357 -22.79 14.02 0.47
C SER A 357 -22.92 12.55 -0.01
N PRO A 358 -24.13 12.09 -0.40
CA PRO A 358 -24.35 10.67 -0.72
C PRO A 358 -23.43 10.14 -1.84
N ALA A 359 -23.21 10.93 -2.90
CA ALA A 359 -22.28 10.56 -3.97
C ALA A 359 -20.85 10.30 -3.47
N LYS A 360 -20.37 11.08 -2.49
CA LYS A 360 -19.04 10.88 -1.89
C LYS A 360 -18.99 9.66 -0.98
N ILE A 361 -20.08 9.36 -0.26
CA ILE A 361 -20.20 8.10 0.48
C ILE A 361 -20.12 6.94 -0.50
N ASP A 362 -20.91 6.94 -1.58
CA ASP A 362 -20.88 5.89 -2.60
C ASP A 362 -19.47 5.71 -3.20
N SER A 363 -18.79 6.80 -3.57
CA SER A 363 -17.41 6.71 -4.09
C SER A 363 -16.41 6.16 -3.07
N ILE A 364 -16.57 6.45 -1.77
CA ILE A 364 -15.75 5.84 -0.69
C ILE A 364 -16.04 4.34 -0.57
N LEU A 365 -17.32 3.95 -0.54
CA LEU A 365 -17.77 2.56 -0.42
C LEU A 365 -17.37 1.69 -1.62
N LEU A 366 -17.37 2.27 -2.83
CA LEU A 366 -17.00 1.57 -4.07
C LEU A 366 -15.48 1.51 -4.32
N SER A 367 -14.69 2.46 -3.80
CA SER A 367 -13.29 2.62 -4.25
C SER A 367 -12.23 2.92 -3.18
N ARG A 368 -12.58 3.05 -1.89
CA ARG A 368 -11.64 3.42 -0.81
C ARG A 368 -11.76 2.56 0.46
N MET A 369 -12.47 1.43 0.40
CA MET A 369 -12.79 0.62 1.58
C MET A 369 -11.57 0.06 2.35
N ASP A 370 -10.45 -0.22 1.69
CA ASP A 370 -9.23 -0.65 2.40
C ASP A 370 -8.54 0.50 3.14
N LYS A 371 -8.72 1.75 2.68
CA LYS A 371 -8.29 2.94 3.45
C LYS A 371 -9.20 3.13 4.67
N VAL A 372 -10.52 2.93 4.52
CA VAL A 372 -11.48 2.93 5.64
C VAL A 372 -11.11 1.86 6.67
N ARG A 373 -10.80 0.63 6.24
CA ARG A 373 -10.32 -0.47 7.09
C ARG A 373 -9.09 -0.03 7.91
N LYS A 374 -8.08 0.51 7.23
CA LYS A 374 -6.82 0.94 7.84
C LYS A 374 -7.02 2.06 8.86
N ILE A 375 -7.90 3.03 8.57
CA ILE A 375 -8.28 4.11 9.51
C ILE A 375 -8.90 3.51 10.79
N MET A 376 -9.83 2.56 10.64
CA MET A 376 -10.51 1.88 11.75
C MET A 376 -9.55 1.06 12.61
N GLU A 377 -8.66 0.29 11.98
CA GLU A 377 -7.64 -0.52 12.67
C GLU A 377 -6.61 0.35 13.40
N VAL A 378 -6.07 1.40 12.77
CA VAL A 378 -5.06 2.30 13.37
C VAL A 378 -5.62 3.09 14.55
N ASN A 379 -6.85 3.60 14.44
CA ASN A 379 -7.48 4.41 15.49
C ASN A 379 -8.26 3.58 16.53
N GLY A 380 -8.52 2.29 16.30
CA GLY A 380 -9.31 1.45 17.21
C GLY A 380 -10.78 1.87 17.27
N ALA A 381 -11.33 2.29 16.13
CA ALA A 381 -12.62 2.94 15.99
C ALA A 381 -13.50 2.22 14.97
N TYR A 382 -14.83 2.37 15.09
CA TYR A 382 -15.79 1.85 14.11
C TYR A 382 -16.42 3.01 13.32
N ILE A 383 -16.56 2.84 12.00
CA ILE A 383 -17.24 3.81 11.14
C ILE A 383 -18.48 3.16 10.54
N MET A 384 -19.64 3.66 10.95
CA MET A 384 -20.94 3.28 10.43
C MET A 384 -21.28 4.19 9.23
N PHE A 385 -21.26 3.59 8.04
CA PHE A 385 -21.81 4.18 6.83
C PHE A 385 -23.29 3.82 6.65
N PRO A 386 -24.08 4.61 5.91
CA PRO A 386 -25.36 4.14 5.40
C PRO A 386 -25.15 3.09 4.29
N PRO A 387 -26.20 2.33 3.91
CA PRO A 387 -26.13 1.41 2.77
C PRO A 387 -25.77 2.14 1.47
N LEU A 388 -25.04 1.44 0.59
CA LEU A 388 -24.65 1.92 -0.73
C LEU A 388 -25.86 2.50 -1.51
N ALA A 389 -25.66 3.63 -2.19
CA ALA A 389 -26.63 4.32 -3.05
C ALA A 389 -27.93 4.82 -2.40
N SER A 390 -28.16 4.57 -1.09
CA SER A 390 -29.41 4.85 -0.36
C SER A 390 -29.78 6.33 -0.14
N GLN A 391 -29.06 7.27 -0.79
CA GLN A 391 -29.19 8.73 -0.68
C GLN A 391 -29.08 9.33 0.74
N ARG A 392 -28.68 8.52 1.73
CA ARG A 392 -28.38 8.98 3.09
C ARG A 392 -27.01 9.66 3.13
N ASN A 393 -26.90 10.71 3.93
CA ASN A 393 -25.74 11.60 3.99
C ASN A 393 -25.05 11.64 5.36
N MET A 394 -25.44 10.78 6.31
CA MET A 394 -24.92 10.79 7.68
C MET A 394 -24.06 9.56 7.94
N ILE A 395 -22.81 9.77 8.36
CA ILE A 395 -21.93 8.74 8.91
C ILE A 395 -21.85 8.89 10.44
N ARG A 396 -21.55 7.79 11.14
CA ARG A 396 -21.29 7.77 12.59
C ARG A 396 -19.97 7.11 12.91
N VAL A 397 -19.09 7.81 13.59
CA VAL A 397 -17.85 7.26 14.15
C VAL A 397 -18.09 6.87 15.61
N GLN A 398 -17.62 5.69 16.01
CA GLN A 398 -17.67 5.18 17.39
C GLN A 398 -16.27 4.80 17.88
N GLY A 399 -16.00 4.95 19.18
CA GLY A 399 -14.72 4.59 19.79
C GLY A 399 -14.70 4.77 21.30
N VAL A 400 -13.61 4.37 21.95
CA VAL A 400 -13.46 4.47 23.42
C VAL A 400 -13.01 5.84 23.92
N GLU A 401 -12.44 6.69 23.06
CA GLU A 401 -11.89 7.98 23.43
C GLU A 401 -12.16 9.06 22.37
N GLY A 402 -12.52 10.28 22.81
CA GLY A 402 -12.83 11.38 21.91
C GLY A 402 -11.68 11.74 20.94
N LEU A 403 -10.42 11.62 21.37
CA LEU A 403 -9.26 11.89 20.50
C LEU A 403 -9.17 10.89 19.32
N GLN A 404 -9.53 9.63 19.54
CA GLN A 404 -9.53 8.59 18.50
C GLN A 404 -10.65 8.84 17.49
N ILE A 405 -11.83 9.27 17.98
CA ILE A 405 -12.97 9.66 17.16
C ILE A 405 -12.65 10.90 16.31
N GLU A 406 -12.02 11.94 16.88
CA GLU A 406 -11.65 13.15 16.14
C GLU A 406 -10.56 12.90 15.08
N ARG A 407 -9.59 12.00 15.34
CA ARG A 407 -8.62 11.54 14.33
C ARG A 407 -9.32 10.81 13.17
N THR A 408 -10.10 9.78 13.50
CA THR A 408 -10.90 8.99 12.55
C THR A 408 -11.79 9.89 11.68
N MET A 409 -12.48 10.87 12.29
CA MET A 409 -13.36 11.78 11.56
C MET A 409 -12.57 12.72 10.62
N LYS A 410 -11.41 13.25 11.05
CA LYS A 410 -10.53 14.03 10.16
C LYS A 410 -9.99 13.21 8.99
N GLU A 411 -9.60 11.96 9.23
CA GLU A 411 -9.09 11.05 8.19
C GLU A 411 -10.16 10.72 7.14
N ILE A 412 -11.40 10.45 7.57
CA ILE A 412 -12.53 10.20 6.65
C ILE A 412 -12.97 11.47 5.91
N MET A 413 -12.97 12.63 6.56
CA MET A 413 -13.23 13.92 5.89
C MET A 413 -12.12 14.29 4.90
N SER A 414 -10.89 13.82 5.10
CA SER A 414 -9.80 13.93 4.12
C SER A 414 -10.05 13.05 2.90
N LEU A 415 -10.50 11.79 3.08
CA LEU A 415 -10.92 10.93 1.97
C LEU A 415 -12.10 11.53 1.20
N ALA A 416 -13.08 12.13 1.87
CA ALA A 416 -14.19 12.83 1.21
C ALA A 416 -13.69 14.03 0.35
N GLY A 417 -12.58 14.67 0.73
CA GLY A 417 -11.92 15.73 -0.05
C GLY A 417 -11.33 15.27 -1.39
N GLN A 418 -11.08 13.97 -1.58
CA GLN A 418 -10.57 13.41 -2.86
C GLN A 418 -11.63 13.36 -3.97
N PHE A 419 -12.90 13.61 -3.64
CA PHE A 419 -14.02 13.51 -4.57
C PHE A 419 -14.58 14.90 -4.88
N TYR A 420 -14.73 15.23 -6.16
CA TYR A 420 -15.20 16.54 -6.61
C TYR A 420 -16.67 16.46 -7.05
N TYR A 421 -17.35 17.60 -6.97
CA TYR A 421 -18.66 17.81 -7.58
C TYR A 421 -18.52 18.90 -8.63
N ALA A 422 -18.97 18.65 -9.85
CA ALA A 422 -19.06 19.67 -10.90
C ALA A 422 -20.48 19.81 -11.42
N SER A 423 -20.79 21.00 -11.92
CA SER A 423 -22.08 21.34 -12.51
C SER A 423 -21.87 22.30 -13.68
N TRP A 424 -22.46 21.99 -14.83
CA TRP A 424 -22.32 22.74 -16.08
C TRP A 424 -23.71 23.11 -16.58
N TRP A 425 -24.05 24.39 -16.46
CA TRP A 425 -25.33 24.95 -16.90
C TRP A 425 -25.23 25.49 -18.31
N PHE A 426 -26.30 25.32 -19.08
CA PHE A 426 -26.47 25.91 -20.40
C PHE A 426 -27.78 26.70 -20.48
N GLN A 427 -27.71 27.92 -20.99
CA GLN A 427 -28.91 28.66 -21.36
C GLN A 427 -29.55 28.01 -22.59
N GLN A 428 -30.84 27.66 -22.50
CA GLN A 428 -31.55 27.01 -23.61
C GLN A 428 -31.69 27.94 -24.82
N VAL A 429 -31.21 27.49 -25.99
CA VAL A 429 -31.34 28.19 -27.28
C VAL A 429 -31.91 27.23 -28.33
N GLY A 430 -33.23 27.02 -28.27
CA GLY A 430 -33.97 26.15 -29.18
C GLY A 430 -34.54 24.89 -28.53
N THR A 431 -34.65 23.82 -29.30
CA THR A 431 -35.21 22.53 -28.88
C THR A 431 -34.26 21.79 -27.92
N VAL A 432 -34.82 21.25 -26.83
CA VAL A 432 -34.11 20.34 -25.92
C VAL A 432 -33.66 19.09 -26.71
N PRO A 433 -32.45 18.54 -26.47
CA PRO A 433 -32.01 17.30 -27.10
C PRO A 433 -32.98 16.13 -26.83
N ASN A 434 -33.07 15.21 -27.78
CA ASN A 434 -33.90 14.02 -27.66
C ASN A 434 -33.35 13.09 -26.53
N PRO A 435 -34.18 12.48 -25.68
CA PRO A 435 -33.73 11.57 -24.61
C PRO A 435 -32.76 10.47 -25.03
N HIS A 436 -32.86 9.97 -26.26
CA HIS A 436 -31.90 9.00 -26.81
C HIS A 436 -30.48 9.58 -26.98
N ASP A 437 -30.41 10.83 -27.43
CA ASP A 437 -29.16 11.56 -27.65
C ASP A 437 -28.53 11.93 -26.30
N ILE A 438 -29.36 12.37 -25.34
CA ILE A 438 -28.95 12.61 -23.94
C ILE A 438 -28.37 11.33 -23.34
N ARG A 439 -29.07 10.19 -23.46
CA ARG A 439 -28.59 8.89 -22.98
C ARG A 439 -27.24 8.51 -23.60
N SER A 440 -27.12 8.61 -24.91
CA SER A 440 -25.89 8.24 -25.64
C SER A 440 -24.71 9.14 -25.25
N MET A 441 -24.95 10.44 -25.07
CA MET A 441 -23.98 11.42 -24.56
C MET A 441 -23.55 11.10 -23.13
N LEU A 442 -24.49 10.90 -22.19
CA LEU A 442 -24.19 10.60 -20.79
C LEU A 442 -23.40 9.29 -20.64
N SER A 443 -23.79 8.23 -21.35
CA SER A 443 -23.05 6.97 -21.33
C SER A 443 -21.64 7.13 -21.88
N SER A 444 -21.45 7.89 -22.97
CA SER A 444 -20.12 8.17 -23.55
C SER A 444 -19.21 8.98 -22.62
N ILE A 445 -19.74 9.96 -21.88
CA ILE A 445 -18.96 10.70 -20.89
C ILE A 445 -18.58 9.77 -19.73
N CYS A 446 -19.54 9.05 -19.16
CA CYS A 446 -19.34 8.17 -18.02
C CYS A 446 -18.32 7.06 -18.32
N SER A 447 -18.44 6.38 -19.47
CA SER A 447 -17.55 5.27 -19.84
C SER A 447 -16.11 5.68 -20.19
N ASN A 448 -15.85 6.98 -20.43
CA ASN A 448 -14.52 7.53 -20.70
C ASN A 448 -13.96 8.40 -19.55
N SER A 449 -14.63 8.42 -18.38
CA SER A 449 -14.19 9.27 -17.25
C SER A 449 -14.35 8.67 -15.86
N ASP A 450 -15.10 7.57 -15.69
CA ASP A 450 -15.43 6.98 -14.38
C ASP A 450 -16.10 7.95 -13.38
N ALA A 451 -16.75 9.00 -13.90
CA ALA A 451 -17.60 9.89 -13.13
C ALA A 451 -19.08 9.52 -13.30
N ASP A 452 -19.82 9.45 -12.19
CA ASP A 452 -21.28 9.44 -12.21
C ASP A 452 -21.77 10.80 -12.74
N ILE A 453 -22.70 10.78 -13.70
CA ILE A 453 -23.16 11.97 -14.39
C ILE A 453 -24.68 11.99 -14.56
N SER A 454 -25.30 13.14 -14.31
CA SER A 454 -26.73 13.38 -14.56
C SER A 454 -26.95 14.57 -15.48
N PHE A 455 -28.11 14.59 -16.12
CA PHE A 455 -28.62 15.75 -16.86
C PHE A 455 -30.08 16.02 -16.49
N ASP A 456 -30.34 17.21 -15.97
CA ASP A 456 -31.69 17.74 -15.75
C ASP A 456 -31.70 19.26 -15.93
N LYS A 457 -32.82 19.84 -16.35
CA LYS A 457 -33.02 21.31 -16.45
C LYS A 457 -31.86 22.05 -17.14
N MET A 458 -31.35 21.53 -18.25
CA MET A 458 -30.20 22.07 -19.01
C MET A 458 -28.88 22.18 -18.19
N THR A 459 -28.75 21.33 -17.17
CA THR A 459 -27.61 21.25 -16.26
C THR A 459 -27.05 19.84 -16.28
N PHE A 460 -25.76 19.70 -16.58
CA PHE A 460 -25.04 18.47 -16.24
C PHE A 460 -24.55 18.55 -14.79
N THR A 461 -24.72 17.49 -14.02
CA THR A 461 -24.07 17.32 -12.71
C THR A 461 -23.13 16.12 -12.79
N ILE A 462 -21.90 16.27 -12.29
CA ILE A 462 -20.83 15.28 -12.43
C ILE A 462 -20.21 15.06 -11.04
N THR A 463 -20.05 13.80 -10.63
CA THR A 463 -19.42 13.42 -9.35
C THR A 463 -18.48 12.24 -9.52
N GLY A 464 -17.27 12.33 -8.96
CA GLY A 464 -16.24 11.30 -9.02
C GLY A 464 -15.00 11.73 -8.27
N SER A 465 -13.85 11.07 -8.49
CA SER A 465 -12.55 11.63 -8.09
C SER A 465 -12.29 12.96 -8.81
N ASP A 466 -11.30 13.72 -8.35
CA ASP A 466 -10.85 14.92 -9.04
C ASP A 466 -10.45 14.63 -10.51
N ASP A 467 -9.70 13.54 -10.74
CA ASP A 467 -9.27 13.12 -12.07
C ASP A 467 -10.44 12.65 -12.96
N ALA A 468 -11.43 11.96 -12.37
CA ALA A 468 -12.65 11.56 -13.07
C ALA A 468 -13.47 12.78 -13.50
N VAL A 469 -13.66 13.76 -12.60
CA VAL A 469 -14.37 15.01 -12.90
C VAL A 469 -13.62 15.85 -13.94
N LYS A 470 -12.28 15.96 -13.85
CA LYS A 470 -11.44 16.64 -14.87
C LYS A 470 -11.57 15.96 -16.25
N SER A 471 -11.63 14.63 -16.28
CA SER A 471 -11.81 13.84 -17.51
C SER A 471 -13.21 14.03 -18.10
N ALA A 472 -14.26 13.94 -17.28
CA ALA A 472 -15.64 14.13 -17.70
C ALA A 472 -15.89 15.54 -18.29
N LEU A 473 -15.34 16.59 -17.65
CA LEU A 473 -15.36 17.95 -18.18
C LEU A 473 -14.63 18.07 -19.54
N THR A 474 -13.48 17.37 -19.68
CA THR A 474 -12.70 17.35 -20.93
C THR A 474 -13.43 16.61 -22.06
N VAL A 475 -14.15 15.52 -21.77
CA VAL A 475 -14.97 14.79 -22.76
C VAL A 475 -16.19 15.63 -23.16
N LEU A 476 -16.91 16.20 -22.19
CA LEU A 476 -18.07 17.06 -22.43
C LEU A 476 -17.70 18.33 -23.22
N SER A 477 -16.48 18.87 -23.08
CA SER A 477 -15.99 20.00 -23.88
C SER A 477 -15.69 19.67 -25.35
N GLN A 478 -15.61 18.39 -25.72
CA GLN A 478 -15.32 17.93 -27.09
C GLN A 478 -16.59 17.56 -27.87
N MET A 479 -17.76 17.58 -27.21
CA MET A 479 -19.04 17.24 -27.82
C MET A 479 -19.64 18.45 -28.55
N ASP A 480 -20.31 18.21 -29.68
CA ASP A 480 -20.94 19.29 -30.45
C ASP A 480 -22.25 19.76 -29.77
N LEU A 481 -22.05 20.71 -28.86
CA LEU A 481 -23.11 21.36 -28.09
C LEU A 481 -23.58 22.67 -28.74
N ALA A 482 -23.49 22.83 -30.07
CA ALA A 482 -23.81 24.09 -30.77
C ALA A 482 -25.25 24.62 -30.62
N SER A 483 -26.18 23.82 -30.05
CA SER A 483 -27.53 24.24 -29.66
C SER A 483 -27.63 24.81 -28.24
N MET A 484 -26.53 24.79 -27.48
CA MET A 484 -26.44 25.28 -26.11
C MET A 484 -25.93 26.73 -26.10
N GLY A 485 -26.61 27.61 -25.37
CA GLY A 485 -26.32 29.04 -25.34
C GLY A 485 -25.18 29.44 -24.40
N ALA A 486 -25.37 30.54 -23.67
CA ALA A 486 -24.43 30.96 -22.64
C ALA A 486 -24.23 29.84 -21.61
N GLN A 487 -22.97 29.47 -21.39
CA GLN A 487 -22.59 28.40 -20.46
C GLN A 487 -22.00 28.94 -19.17
N GLN A 488 -22.14 28.19 -18.08
CA GLN A 488 -21.39 28.39 -16.85
C GLN A 488 -20.97 27.03 -16.31
N ILE A 489 -19.73 26.92 -15.85
CA ILE A 489 -19.20 25.73 -15.19
C ILE A 489 -18.89 26.09 -13.74
N ARG A 490 -19.22 25.20 -12.80
CA ARG A 490 -18.75 25.27 -11.41
C ARG A 490 -18.19 23.94 -10.98
N VAL A 491 -17.07 23.97 -10.27
CA VAL A 491 -16.48 22.82 -9.58
C VAL A 491 -16.37 23.15 -8.10
N LYS A 492 -16.83 22.24 -7.25
CA LYS A 492 -16.75 22.31 -5.79
C LYS A 492 -15.67 21.37 -5.28
N ILE A 493 -14.65 21.94 -4.65
CA ILE A 493 -13.53 21.23 -4.04
C ILE A 493 -13.68 21.34 -2.51
N GLU A 494 -13.72 20.21 -1.81
CA GLU A 494 -13.90 20.17 -0.35
C GLU A 494 -12.55 20.13 0.37
N LEU A 495 -12.33 21.02 1.35
CA LEU A 495 -11.05 21.15 2.04
C LEU A 495 -11.23 21.36 3.55
N ALA A 496 -10.30 20.84 4.36
CA ALA A 496 -10.32 21.02 5.80
C ALA A 496 -10.23 22.52 6.23
N ASN A 497 -11.03 22.90 7.22
CA ASN A 497 -11.17 24.29 7.70
C ASN A 497 -9.83 24.95 8.07
N GLU A 498 -8.90 24.19 8.65
CA GLU A 498 -7.56 24.64 9.02
C GLU A 498 -6.65 25.04 7.84
N HIS A 499 -7.08 24.82 6.60
CA HIS A 499 -6.32 25.15 5.39
C HIS A 499 -6.86 26.37 4.63
N LYS A 500 -8.00 26.94 5.04
CA LYS A 500 -8.61 28.13 4.42
C LYS A 500 -7.64 29.29 4.26
N GLU A 501 -6.94 29.69 5.34
CA GLU A 501 -6.00 30.82 5.30
C GLU A 501 -4.74 30.52 4.47
N PHE A 502 -4.36 29.24 4.39
CA PHE A 502 -3.23 28.80 3.58
C PHE A 502 -3.55 28.98 2.09
N VAL A 503 -4.72 28.52 1.65
CA VAL A 503 -5.16 28.61 0.24
C VAL A 503 -5.56 30.04 -0.12
N SER A 504 -6.22 30.80 0.78
CA SER A 504 -6.54 32.21 0.52
C SER A 504 -5.31 33.10 0.42
N GLY A 505 -4.30 32.83 1.25
CA GLY A 505 -3.21 33.75 1.53
C GLY A 505 -3.68 35.02 2.25
N LYS A 506 -2.71 35.88 2.58
CA LYS A 506 -2.96 37.16 3.27
C LYS A 506 -3.90 38.04 2.45
N LYS A 507 -5.00 38.51 3.06
CA LYS A 507 -6.04 39.33 2.42
C LYS A 507 -6.58 38.75 1.09
N ASN A 508 -6.75 37.42 1.02
CA ASN A 508 -7.16 36.66 -0.17
C ASN A 508 -6.22 36.82 -1.39
N GLY A 509 -4.98 37.29 -1.19
CA GLY A 509 -4.07 37.67 -2.28
C GLY A 509 -3.68 36.54 -3.24
N LYS A 510 -3.69 35.26 -2.80
CA LYS A 510 -3.49 34.12 -3.70
C LYS A 510 -4.69 33.96 -4.64
N ILE A 511 -5.88 33.87 -4.08
CA ILE A 511 -7.13 33.66 -4.81
C ILE A 511 -7.42 34.81 -5.77
N ASN A 512 -7.23 36.06 -5.33
CA ASN A 512 -7.36 37.23 -6.19
C ASN A 512 -6.42 37.15 -7.42
N LYS A 513 -5.18 36.66 -7.23
CA LYS A 513 -4.24 36.43 -8.32
C LYS A 513 -4.74 35.32 -9.26
N ILE A 514 -5.23 34.19 -8.74
CA ILE A 514 -5.76 33.09 -9.55
C ILE A 514 -6.95 33.55 -10.41
N MET A 515 -7.92 34.24 -9.80
CA MET A 515 -9.09 34.78 -10.50
C MET A 515 -8.66 35.71 -11.66
N THR A 516 -7.71 36.61 -11.42
CA THR A 516 -7.14 37.50 -12.46
C THR A 516 -6.36 36.74 -13.54
N GLN A 517 -5.69 35.62 -13.21
CA GLN A 517 -4.86 34.87 -14.15
C GLN A 517 -5.62 33.86 -15.02
N SER A 518 -6.80 33.40 -14.60
CA SER A 518 -7.56 32.33 -15.28
C SER A 518 -8.99 32.68 -15.67
N ASN A 519 -9.44 33.91 -15.38
CA ASN A 519 -10.79 34.38 -15.68
C ASN A 519 -11.89 33.49 -15.03
N VAL A 520 -11.67 33.15 -13.76
CA VAL A 520 -12.61 32.42 -12.90
C VAL A 520 -13.02 33.28 -11.71
N GLN A 521 -14.20 33.02 -11.16
CA GLN A 521 -14.62 33.49 -9.85
C GLN A 521 -14.41 32.34 -8.84
N ILE A 522 -13.83 32.62 -7.68
CA ILE A 522 -13.66 31.64 -6.61
C ILE A 522 -14.38 32.14 -5.35
N ILE A 523 -15.22 31.28 -4.79
CA ILE A 523 -15.99 31.53 -3.57
C ILE A 523 -15.61 30.47 -2.53
N PHE A 524 -15.54 30.86 -1.26
CA PHE A 524 -15.44 29.93 -0.14
C PHE A 524 -16.79 29.90 0.58
N ASP A 525 -17.40 28.73 0.68
CA ASP A 525 -18.78 28.54 1.17
C ASP A 525 -18.87 27.27 2.04
N SER A 526 -20.07 26.97 2.55
CA SER A 526 -20.41 25.70 3.21
C SER A 526 -19.51 25.32 4.39
N PHE A 527 -19.18 26.25 5.28
CA PHE A 527 -18.38 25.97 6.48
C PHE A 527 -19.11 24.99 7.43
N ARG A 528 -18.78 23.71 7.31
CA ARG A 528 -19.17 22.60 8.20
C ARG A 528 -18.15 22.50 9.34
N GLU A 529 -18.29 21.53 10.24
CA GLU A 529 -17.39 21.38 11.40
C GLU A 529 -15.92 21.14 10.99
N TYR A 530 -15.69 20.23 10.04
CA TYR A 530 -14.34 19.81 9.63
C TYR A 530 -13.81 20.56 8.39
N ASN A 531 -14.71 20.95 7.49
CA ASN A 531 -14.38 21.30 6.12
C ASN A 531 -15.33 22.39 5.55
N PHE A 532 -14.91 22.94 4.41
CA PHE A 532 -15.61 23.97 3.65
C PHE A 532 -15.47 23.69 2.15
N ASP A 533 -16.33 24.31 1.34
CA ASP A 533 -16.31 24.18 -0.11
C ASP A 533 -15.57 25.36 -0.76
N ILE A 534 -14.72 25.05 -1.73
CA ILE A 534 -14.13 25.99 -2.67
C ILE A 534 -14.93 25.85 -3.98
N ASP A 535 -15.81 26.82 -4.23
CA ASP A 535 -16.57 26.92 -5.48
C ASP A 535 -15.74 27.69 -6.50
N VAL A 536 -15.12 26.98 -7.44
CA VAL A 536 -14.50 27.56 -8.65
C VAL A 536 -15.59 27.69 -9.71
N ILE A 537 -15.75 28.87 -10.31
CA ILE A 537 -16.80 29.17 -11.31
C ILE A 537 -16.14 29.79 -12.54
N ALA A 538 -16.44 29.29 -13.74
CA ALA A 538 -15.85 29.75 -15.00
C ALA A 538 -16.91 29.91 -16.12
N PRO A 539 -16.69 30.82 -17.09
CA PRO A 539 -17.54 30.98 -18.27
C PRO A 539 -17.18 30.04 -19.44
N THR A 540 -16.05 29.33 -19.36
CA THR A 540 -15.58 28.39 -20.40
C THR A 540 -14.82 27.22 -19.77
N HIS A 541 -14.72 26.11 -20.51
CA HIS A 541 -13.94 24.93 -20.12
C HIS A 541 -12.46 25.28 -19.87
N ASP A 542 -11.83 26.06 -20.74
CA ASP A 542 -10.39 26.35 -20.62
C ASP A 542 -10.08 27.24 -19.42
N SER A 543 -10.96 28.22 -19.12
CA SER A 543 -10.88 28.98 -17.86
C SER A 543 -11.10 28.07 -16.65
N MET A 544 -12.03 27.11 -16.70
CA MET A 544 -12.21 26.15 -15.60
C MET A 544 -10.95 25.30 -15.39
N LYS A 545 -10.42 24.71 -16.46
CA LYS A 545 -9.21 23.86 -16.44
C LYS A 545 -8.02 24.63 -15.86
N GLN A 546 -7.76 25.84 -16.35
CA GLN A 546 -6.68 26.69 -15.84
C GLN A 546 -6.92 27.12 -14.38
N GLY A 547 -8.17 27.47 -14.02
CA GLY A 547 -8.55 27.86 -12.66
C GLY A 547 -8.39 26.73 -11.65
N MET A 548 -8.87 25.52 -11.98
CA MET A 548 -8.66 24.31 -11.18
C MET A 548 -7.19 24.03 -10.96
N THR A 549 -6.38 23.95 -12.02
CA THR A 549 -4.93 23.70 -11.90
C THR A 549 -4.23 24.72 -11.01
N LEU A 550 -4.61 26.00 -11.07
CA LEU A 550 -4.04 27.03 -10.20
C LEU A 550 -4.52 26.95 -8.74
N VAL A 551 -5.75 26.49 -8.48
CA VAL A 551 -6.26 26.21 -7.13
C VAL A 551 -5.58 24.98 -6.55
N GLU A 552 -5.54 23.86 -7.29
CA GLU A 552 -4.82 22.63 -6.96
C GLU A 552 -3.35 22.92 -6.57
N GLN A 553 -2.65 23.76 -7.34
CA GLN A 553 -1.28 24.18 -7.04
C GLN A 553 -1.12 25.00 -5.74
N GLU A 554 -2.17 25.68 -5.26
CA GLU A 554 -2.15 26.43 -3.99
C GLU A 554 -2.73 25.65 -2.80
N MET A 555 -3.27 24.44 -3.02
CA MET A 555 -3.63 23.50 -1.95
C MET A 555 -2.42 23.25 -1.04
N PRO A 556 -2.62 23.01 0.26
CA PRO A 556 -1.54 22.54 1.12
C PRO A 556 -0.99 21.22 0.60
N ALA A 557 0.27 20.93 0.86
CA ALA A 557 0.88 19.61 0.77
C ALA A 557 1.82 19.46 1.96
N SER A 558 1.87 18.27 2.54
CA SER A 558 2.62 18.06 3.78
C SER A 558 3.09 16.63 3.95
N ILE A 559 4.28 16.50 4.53
CA ILE A 559 4.77 15.26 5.14
C ILE A 559 4.95 15.49 6.64
N SER A 560 4.81 14.42 7.40
CA SER A 560 5.17 14.36 8.82
C SER A 560 6.18 13.24 9.02
N PHE A 561 7.08 13.41 9.99
CA PHE A 561 8.04 12.37 10.38
C PHE A 561 8.51 12.60 11.82
N HIS A 562 9.08 11.55 12.42
CA HIS A 562 9.66 11.61 13.75
C HIS A 562 11.15 11.98 13.71
N VAL A 563 11.56 12.91 14.57
CA VAL A 563 12.97 13.25 14.87
C VAL A 563 13.13 13.23 16.39
N PRO A 564 14.07 12.47 16.98
CA PRO A 564 14.19 12.41 18.44
C PRO A 564 14.46 13.78 19.06
N ASP A 565 13.76 14.11 20.15
CA ASP A 565 13.74 15.45 20.78
C ASP A 565 15.15 16.00 21.12
N GLN A 566 16.15 15.14 21.32
CA GLN A 566 17.55 15.54 21.56
C GLN A 566 18.17 16.31 20.38
N TYR A 567 17.78 16.01 19.13
CA TYR A 567 18.32 16.66 17.94
C TYR A 567 17.63 18.00 17.62
N HIS A 568 16.44 18.26 18.18
CA HIS A 568 15.65 19.47 17.86
C HIS A 568 16.46 20.75 18.08
N LYS A 569 17.20 20.86 19.18
CA LYS A 569 18.04 22.04 19.48
C LYS A 569 19.16 22.26 18.46
N ARG A 570 19.74 21.19 17.90
CA ARG A 570 20.79 21.21 16.86
C ARG A 570 20.22 21.64 15.50
N ILE A 571 19.07 21.08 15.14
CA ILE A 571 18.37 21.30 13.86
C ILE A 571 17.74 22.70 13.79
N ILE A 572 17.09 23.14 14.87
CA ILE A 572 16.52 24.49 14.99
C ILE A 572 17.63 25.54 15.02
N GLY A 573 18.70 25.28 15.78
CA GLY A 573 19.84 26.18 15.95
C GLY A 573 19.54 27.38 16.84
N ILE A 574 20.58 28.17 17.15
CA ILE A 574 20.48 29.36 18.00
C ILE A 574 19.47 30.35 17.41
N GLY A 575 18.44 30.71 18.17
CA GLY A 575 17.37 31.61 17.73
C GLY A 575 16.52 31.11 16.54
N GLY A 576 16.57 29.81 16.22
CA GLY A 576 15.89 29.25 15.04
C GLY A 576 16.56 29.54 13.70
N GLN A 577 17.77 30.14 13.70
CA GLN A 577 18.44 30.57 12.47
C GLN A 577 18.75 29.43 11.50
N HIS A 578 18.92 28.19 11.99
CA HIS A 578 19.27 27.07 11.11
C HIS A 578 18.04 26.54 10.37
N ILE A 579 16.97 26.21 11.10
CA ILE A 579 15.73 25.76 10.45
C ILE A 579 15.12 26.84 9.55
N GLN A 580 15.20 28.12 9.92
CA GLN A 580 14.78 29.24 9.06
C GLN A 580 15.56 29.29 7.73
N ARG A 581 16.84 28.89 7.72
CA ARG A 581 17.65 28.78 6.49
C ARG A 581 17.12 27.66 5.58
N ILE A 582 16.84 26.48 6.14
CA ILE A 582 16.30 25.32 5.41
C ILE A 582 14.91 25.64 4.86
N MET A 583 14.02 26.20 5.68
CA MET A 583 12.69 26.67 5.28
C MET A 583 12.75 27.66 4.11
N LYS A 584 13.68 28.61 4.15
CA LYS A 584 13.88 29.61 3.08
C LYS A 584 14.52 29.01 1.82
N LYS A 585 15.46 28.08 1.96
CA LYS A 585 16.16 27.39 0.86
C LYS A 585 15.17 26.64 -0.04
N HIS A 586 14.25 25.89 0.57
CA HIS A 586 13.33 25.00 -0.12
C HIS A 586 11.90 25.55 -0.29
N SER A 587 11.60 26.72 0.29
CA SER A 587 10.25 27.29 0.34
C SER A 587 9.22 26.35 1.01
N VAL A 588 9.62 25.76 2.14
CA VAL A 588 8.80 24.86 2.97
C VAL A 588 8.68 25.43 4.38
N PHE A 589 7.50 25.35 4.98
CA PHE A 589 7.29 25.68 6.38
C PHE A 589 7.45 24.43 7.24
N VAL A 590 8.38 24.44 8.20
CA VAL A 590 8.60 23.32 9.14
C VAL A 590 8.14 23.72 10.53
N LYS A 591 7.30 22.90 11.17
CA LYS A 591 6.94 23.01 12.60
C LYS A 591 7.45 21.78 13.35
N PHE A 592 8.13 22.02 14.48
CA PHE A 592 8.36 21.01 15.53
C PHE A 592 7.19 21.01 16.53
N SER A 593 6.69 19.84 16.89
CA SER A 593 5.53 19.65 17.77
C SER A 593 5.96 19.44 19.22
N ASN A 594 5.52 20.34 20.11
CA ASN A 594 5.85 20.29 21.53
C ASN A 594 5.29 19.03 22.20
N ALA A 595 5.90 18.59 23.31
CA ALA A 595 5.41 17.44 24.08
C ALA A 595 3.95 17.56 24.55
N MET A 596 3.43 18.80 24.73
CA MET A 596 2.02 19.03 25.03
C MET A 596 1.12 18.88 23.79
N ASP A 597 1.53 19.43 22.65
CA ASP A 597 0.84 19.30 21.34
C ASP A 597 0.67 17.83 20.91
N ARG A 598 1.55 16.94 21.38
CA ARG A 598 1.52 15.49 21.10
C ARG A 598 0.49 14.69 21.92
N GLY A 599 -0.27 15.35 22.81
CA GLY A 599 -1.29 14.70 23.66
C GLY A 599 -0.75 14.25 25.02
N GLY A 600 0.01 15.11 25.70
CA GLY A 600 0.70 14.76 26.95
C GLY A 600 -0.21 14.39 28.14
N MET A 601 0.35 13.58 29.05
CA MET A 601 -0.25 13.08 30.32
C MET A 601 -1.42 12.08 30.15
N GLY A 602 -1.14 10.80 29.82
CA GLY A 602 -2.23 9.81 29.86
C GLY A 602 -2.01 8.31 29.58
N ARG A 603 -0.84 7.82 29.15
CA ARG A 603 -0.49 6.37 29.11
C ARG A 603 0.97 6.17 28.70
N GLU A 604 1.62 5.13 29.23
CA GLU A 604 3.05 4.81 28.98
C GLU A 604 3.25 3.89 27.76
N ASP A 605 2.28 3.86 26.84
CA ASP A 605 1.96 2.68 26.03
C ASP A 605 1.65 3.01 24.55
N ASP A 606 1.94 4.25 24.13
CA ASP A 606 1.84 4.71 22.73
C ASP A 606 3.18 4.38 22.01
N ASP A 607 3.41 3.09 21.73
CA ASP A 607 4.63 2.54 21.10
C ASP A 607 4.96 3.17 19.73
N VAL A 608 3.97 3.76 19.07
CA VAL A 608 4.14 4.49 17.82
C VAL A 608 4.71 5.87 18.15
N LYS A 609 6.00 6.07 17.84
CA LYS A 609 6.66 7.38 17.93
C LYS A 609 5.95 8.42 17.08
N VAL A 610 5.02 9.16 17.68
CA VAL A 610 4.22 10.19 17.01
C VAL A 610 5.13 11.19 16.29
N ASP A 611 4.79 11.48 15.03
CA ASP A 611 5.50 12.47 14.23
C ASP A 611 5.53 13.82 14.94
N ASN A 612 6.74 14.29 15.22
CA ASN A 612 7.00 15.54 15.92
C ASN A 612 7.64 16.61 15.01
N VAL A 613 7.82 16.32 13.72
CA VAL A 613 8.14 17.30 12.67
C VAL A 613 7.06 17.25 11.60
N ILE A 614 6.52 18.41 11.23
CA ILE A 614 5.55 18.55 10.13
C ILE A 614 6.08 19.60 9.15
N CYS A 615 6.31 19.18 7.91
CA CYS A 615 6.70 20.04 6.79
C CYS A 615 5.45 20.35 5.95
N ARG A 616 5.23 21.62 5.60
CA ARG A 616 4.09 22.08 4.79
C ARG A 616 4.53 23.06 3.69
N THR A 617 4.01 22.90 2.47
CA THR A 617 4.25 23.79 1.32
C THR A 617 3.06 23.71 0.34
N PRO A 618 2.85 24.63 -0.62
CA PRO A 618 1.77 24.47 -1.61
C PRO A 618 2.07 23.29 -2.55
N ALA A 619 1.05 22.62 -3.10
CA ALA A 619 1.22 21.39 -3.89
C ALA A 619 2.22 21.51 -5.05
N ARG A 620 2.30 22.68 -5.72
CA ARG A 620 3.35 22.96 -6.76
C ARG A 620 4.81 22.81 -6.28
N ASN A 621 5.05 22.80 -4.97
CA ASN A 621 6.35 22.68 -4.34
C ASN A 621 6.51 21.32 -3.62
N ALA A 622 5.58 20.37 -3.78
CA ALA A 622 5.54 19.14 -2.97
C ALA A 622 6.84 18.33 -2.99
N GLN A 623 7.53 18.27 -4.14
CA GLN A 623 8.86 17.64 -4.29
C GLN A 623 9.92 18.18 -3.30
N ASN A 624 9.82 19.46 -2.91
CA ASN A 624 10.75 20.07 -1.95
C ASN A 624 10.53 19.61 -0.50
N LEU A 625 9.40 18.93 -0.20
CA LEU A 625 9.14 18.39 1.13
C LEU A 625 10.18 17.32 1.48
N GLU A 626 10.48 16.41 0.55
CA GLU A 626 11.43 15.32 0.77
C GLU A 626 12.87 15.85 0.89
N LEU A 627 13.26 16.81 0.04
CA LEU A 627 14.56 17.51 0.17
C LEU A 627 14.78 18.16 1.55
N VAL A 628 13.70 18.61 2.20
CA VAL A 628 13.73 19.15 3.57
C VAL A 628 13.77 18.05 4.62
N LYS A 629 13.11 16.91 4.40
CA LYS A 629 13.20 15.72 5.25
C LYS A 629 14.63 15.18 5.25
N THR A 630 15.25 14.98 4.09
CA THR A 630 16.66 14.55 3.98
C THR A 630 17.60 15.53 4.69
N GLU A 631 17.54 16.83 4.40
CA GLU A 631 18.45 17.82 5.01
C GLU A 631 18.23 18.00 6.53
N ILE A 632 17.05 17.66 7.06
CA ILE A 632 16.80 17.59 8.50
C ILE A 632 17.36 16.30 9.11
N LEU A 633 17.21 15.16 8.45
CA LEU A 633 17.67 13.86 8.92
C LEU A 633 19.20 13.70 8.81
N ASP A 634 19.87 14.35 7.86
CA ASP A 634 21.35 14.47 7.77
C ASP A 634 21.99 15.08 9.04
N MET A 635 21.22 15.77 9.89
CA MET A 635 21.67 16.32 11.17
C MET A 635 21.41 15.41 12.37
N VAL A 636 20.73 14.28 12.15
CA VAL A 636 20.49 13.19 13.09
C VAL A 636 21.59 12.14 12.88
N ASP A 637 22.05 11.49 13.96
CA ASP A 637 23.08 10.45 13.80
C ASP A 637 22.45 9.19 13.20
N ARG A 638 23.14 8.47 12.29
CA ARG A 638 22.57 7.37 11.48
C ARG A 638 21.78 6.31 12.27
N ALA A 639 22.22 5.96 13.47
CA ALA A 639 21.53 5.01 14.36
C ALA A 639 20.11 5.46 14.79
N HIS A 640 19.81 6.75 14.66
CA HIS A 640 18.54 7.41 14.96
C HIS A 640 17.86 8.02 13.72
N SER A 641 18.34 7.70 12.52
CA SER A 641 17.85 8.21 11.23
C SER A 641 16.45 7.65 10.87
N GLU A 642 16.02 7.96 9.64
CA GLU A 642 14.73 7.63 9.02
C GLU A 642 14.13 6.29 9.47
N PHE A 643 12.83 6.33 9.80
CA PHE A 643 12.05 5.13 10.02
C PHE A 643 11.66 4.52 8.65
N THR A 644 12.46 3.58 8.18
CA THR A 644 12.13 2.74 7.01
C THR A 644 11.22 1.58 7.41
N SER A 645 10.71 0.83 6.44
CA SER A 645 10.03 -0.45 6.65
C SER A 645 10.59 -1.53 5.72
N GLN A 646 10.93 -2.69 6.28
CA GLN A 646 11.31 -3.89 5.53
C GLN A 646 10.21 -4.93 5.67
N ILE A 647 9.81 -5.55 4.56
CA ILE A 647 8.93 -6.72 4.57
C ILE A 647 9.80 -7.96 4.77
N VAL A 648 9.36 -8.85 5.66
CA VAL A 648 10.01 -10.13 5.97
C VAL A 648 8.97 -11.23 5.78
N HIS A 649 9.12 -12.03 4.73
CA HIS A 649 8.25 -13.18 4.48
C HIS A 649 8.51 -14.27 5.50
N VAL A 650 7.52 -14.59 6.34
CA VAL A 650 7.51 -15.68 7.32
C VAL A 650 6.20 -16.42 7.15
N ASP A 651 6.24 -17.75 6.97
CA ASP A 651 5.01 -18.53 6.80
C ASP A 651 4.03 -18.31 7.96
N ARG A 652 2.78 -17.94 7.62
CA ARG A 652 1.70 -17.68 8.58
C ARG A 652 1.40 -18.83 9.53
N LEU A 653 1.73 -20.08 9.18
CA LEU A 653 1.60 -21.23 10.07
C LEU A 653 2.46 -21.08 11.34
N TYR A 654 3.60 -20.39 11.25
CA TYR A 654 4.47 -20.03 12.38
C TYR A 654 4.03 -18.75 13.13
N HIS A 655 3.18 -17.89 12.54
CA HIS A 655 2.81 -16.61 13.18
C HIS A 655 2.19 -16.80 14.56
N ARG A 656 1.35 -17.83 14.76
CA ARG A 656 0.78 -18.12 16.09
C ARG A 656 1.87 -18.45 17.13
N GLN A 657 2.87 -19.25 16.76
CA GLN A 657 3.99 -19.62 17.63
C GLN A 657 4.89 -18.41 17.96
N LEU A 658 5.07 -17.49 17.01
CA LEU A 658 5.81 -16.25 17.22
C LEU A 658 5.01 -15.26 18.08
N ILE A 659 3.70 -15.13 17.86
CA ILE A 659 2.80 -14.29 18.67
C ILE A 659 2.68 -14.85 20.10
N ALA A 660 2.73 -16.16 20.33
CA ALA A 660 2.86 -16.73 21.67
C ALA A 660 4.15 -16.29 22.41
N ARG A 661 5.18 -15.85 21.67
CA ARG A 661 6.45 -15.30 22.17
C ARG A 661 6.53 -13.77 22.09
N LEU A 662 5.39 -13.07 22.07
CA LEU A 662 5.31 -11.60 21.90
C LEU A 662 6.19 -10.81 22.87
N GLN A 663 6.44 -11.31 24.09
CA GLN A 663 7.34 -10.66 25.05
C GLN A 663 8.80 -10.62 24.56
N GLU A 664 9.29 -11.69 23.93
CA GLU A 664 10.63 -11.73 23.33
C GLU A 664 10.71 -10.83 22.09
N ILE A 665 9.62 -10.76 21.31
CA ILE A 665 9.49 -9.85 20.17
C ILE A 665 9.52 -8.39 20.64
N GLU A 666 8.80 -8.05 21.71
CA GLU A 666 8.87 -6.75 22.35
C GLU A 666 10.27 -6.41 22.88
N GLU A 667 11.04 -7.39 23.37
CA GLU A 667 12.45 -7.19 23.75
C GLU A 667 13.34 -6.91 22.54
N LEU A 668 13.14 -7.57 21.40
CA LEU A 668 13.81 -7.24 20.14
C LEU A 668 13.43 -5.85 19.61
N GLU A 669 12.15 -5.50 19.65
CA GLU A 669 11.63 -4.16 19.31
C GLU A 669 12.31 -3.08 20.16
N LYS A 670 12.37 -3.28 21.49
CA LYS A 670 13.03 -2.36 22.44
C LYS A 670 14.54 -2.29 22.23
N LYS A 671 15.20 -3.42 21.91
CA LYS A 671 16.64 -3.53 21.64
C LYS A 671 17.07 -2.77 20.37
N TRP A 672 16.31 -2.92 19.28
CA TRP A 672 16.62 -2.34 17.98
C TRP A 672 15.80 -1.08 17.64
N ASN A 673 14.98 -0.62 18.59
CA ASN A 673 14.10 0.55 18.43
C ASN A 673 13.17 0.44 17.19
N CYS A 674 12.74 -0.78 16.86
CA CYS A 674 11.89 -1.11 15.73
C CYS A 674 10.50 -1.59 16.22
N LYS A 675 9.55 -1.74 15.30
CA LYS A 675 8.23 -2.36 15.53
C LYS A 675 8.02 -3.49 14.54
N ILE A 676 7.60 -4.66 15.02
CA ILE A 676 7.36 -5.88 14.25
C ILE A 676 5.83 -6.07 14.14
N VAL A 677 5.29 -5.84 12.95
CA VAL A 677 3.85 -5.84 12.68
C VAL A 677 3.51 -7.06 11.83
N PHE A 678 3.05 -8.11 12.51
CA PHE A 678 2.37 -9.24 11.86
C PHE A 678 1.13 -8.76 11.09
N PRO A 679 0.80 -9.37 9.94
CA PRO A 679 -0.47 -9.17 9.27
C PRO A 679 -1.64 -9.66 10.15
N SER A 680 -2.87 -9.44 9.71
CA SER A 680 -4.04 -10.00 10.39
C SER A 680 -4.32 -11.42 9.93
N THR A 681 -4.86 -12.24 10.82
CA THR A 681 -5.14 -13.66 10.59
C THR A 681 -6.03 -13.91 9.36
N GLU A 682 -6.89 -12.95 9.02
CA GLU A 682 -7.81 -13.00 7.87
C GLU A 682 -7.18 -12.50 6.56
N GLN A 683 -6.00 -11.88 6.58
CA GLN A 683 -5.29 -11.44 5.38
C GLN A 683 -4.62 -12.60 4.63
N ALA A 684 -4.42 -13.76 5.28
CA ALA A 684 -3.72 -14.94 4.74
C ALA A 684 -2.28 -14.68 4.24
N SER A 685 -1.67 -13.55 4.63
CA SER A 685 -0.35 -13.12 4.17
C SER A 685 0.77 -13.62 5.09
N ASP A 686 1.92 -13.91 4.49
CA ASP A 686 3.18 -14.24 5.16
C ASP A 686 4.04 -12.98 5.43
N GLU A 687 3.60 -11.79 5.01
CA GLU A 687 4.38 -10.55 5.06
C GLU A 687 4.37 -9.89 6.45
N VAL A 688 5.40 -10.14 7.25
CA VAL A 688 5.62 -9.42 8.52
C VAL A 688 6.38 -8.12 8.22
N THR A 689 5.84 -6.98 8.64
CA THR A 689 6.48 -5.67 8.42
C THR A 689 7.36 -5.28 9.61
N VAL A 690 8.63 -4.97 9.37
CA VAL A 690 9.58 -4.47 10.38
C VAL A 690 9.85 -2.98 10.10
N THR A 691 9.36 -2.09 10.96
CA THR A 691 9.46 -0.63 10.81
C THR A 691 10.37 -0.02 11.88
N GLY A 692 11.34 0.81 11.51
CA GLY A 692 12.29 1.39 12.45
C GLY A 692 13.47 2.11 11.76
N PRO A 693 14.49 2.57 12.51
CA PRO A 693 15.63 3.27 11.95
C PRO A 693 16.32 2.46 10.85
N GLU A 694 16.60 3.10 9.71
CA GLU A 694 17.22 2.53 8.49
C GLU A 694 18.32 1.50 8.79
N TRP A 695 19.27 1.85 9.66
CA TRP A 695 20.44 1.03 9.99
C TRP A 695 20.17 -0.06 11.05
N GLN A 696 19.02 -0.05 11.71
CA GLN A 696 18.60 -1.04 12.71
C GLN A 696 17.55 -2.01 12.19
N VAL A 697 16.74 -1.63 11.19
CA VAL A 697 15.71 -2.51 10.60
C VAL A 697 16.29 -3.82 10.06
N PRO A 698 17.40 -3.86 9.29
CA PRO A 698 18.02 -5.12 8.87
C PRO A 698 18.51 -5.97 10.05
N MET A 699 19.03 -5.34 11.12
CA MET A 699 19.48 -6.04 12.33
C MET A 699 18.32 -6.58 13.18
N CYS A 700 17.16 -5.91 13.12
CA CYS A 700 15.94 -6.35 13.77
C CYS A 700 15.25 -7.47 12.98
N ALA A 701 15.20 -7.35 11.65
CA ALA A 701 14.71 -8.38 10.74
C ALA A 701 15.56 -9.66 10.85
N ASP A 702 16.89 -9.53 10.86
CA ASP A 702 17.83 -10.62 11.15
C ASP A 702 17.52 -11.26 12.51
N ALA A 703 17.53 -10.49 13.61
CA ALA A 703 17.26 -11.06 14.94
C ALA A 703 15.86 -11.69 15.10
N PHE A 704 14.87 -11.21 14.33
CA PHE A 704 13.52 -11.76 14.27
C PHE A 704 13.46 -13.06 13.45
N LEU A 705 14.17 -13.14 12.31
CA LEU A 705 14.33 -14.40 11.56
C LEU A 705 15.11 -15.45 12.37
N GLY A 706 15.99 -15.03 13.27
CA GLY A 706 16.58 -15.87 14.31
C GLY A 706 15.59 -16.45 15.32
N MET A 707 14.33 -15.97 15.37
CA MET A 707 13.24 -16.61 16.13
C MET A 707 12.37 -17.56 15.30
N VAL A 708 12.41 -17.46 13.96
CA VAL A 708 11.61 -18.27 13.04
C VAL A 708 12.20 -19.69 12.98
N PRO A 709 11.44 -20.73 13.36
CA PRO A 709 11.93 -22.10 13.26
C PRO A 709 12.00 -22.55 11.80
N GLU A 710 13.01 -23.36 11.48
CA GLU A 710 13.17 -23.99 10.18
C GLU A 710 13.60 -25.45 10.37
N THR A 711 13.18 -26.32 9.44
CA THR A 711 13.39 -27.76 9.53
C THR A 711 13.85 -28.35 8.21
N HIS A 712 14.91 -29.15 8.25
CA HIS A 712 15.39 -29.92 7.11
C HIS A 712 15.28 -31.41 7.38
N GLU A 713 14.72 -32.17 6.44
CA GLU A 713 14.62 -33.63 6.52
C GLU A 713 15.75 -34.28 5.72
N MET A 714 16.57 -35.13 6.35
CA MET A 714 17.49 -36.01 5.65
C MET A 714 17.11 -37.47 5.90
N VAL A 715 16.58 -38.15 4.87
CA VAL A 715 16.13 -39.54 4.94
C VAL A 715 17.28 -40.46 4.54
N LEU A 716 17.60 -41.44 5.40
CA LEU A 716 18.69 -42.38 5.25
C LEU A 716 18.17 -43.82 5.08
N THR A 717 18.94 -44.69 4.45
CA THR A 717 18.65 -46.14 4.39
C THR A 717 18.96 -46.78 5.75
N ARG A 718 18.01 -47.53 6.33
CA ARG A 718 18.11 -48.04 7.72
C ARG A 718 18.98 -49.30 7.82
N THR A 719 20.28 -49.11 8.01
CA THR A 719 21.21 -50.22 8.29
C THR A 719 21.32 -50.53 9.80
N PRO A 720 21.61 -51.79 10.20
CA PRO A 720 21.82 -52.12 11.62
C PRO A 720 22.99 -51.37 12.28
N SER A 721 24.02 -51.01 11.51
CA SER A 721 25.14 -50.18 11.96
C SER A 721 24.70 -48.74 12.22
N LEU A 722 23.90 -48.14 11.33
CA LEU A 722 23.37 -46.78 11.50
C LEU A 722 22.47 -46.68 12.74
N VAL A 723 21.53 -47.60 12.91
CA VAL A 723 20.62 -47.60 14.09
C VAL A 723 21.42 -47.70 15.39
N LYS A 724 22.37 -48.65 15.47
CA LYS A 724 23.24 -48.82 16.65
C LYS A 724 24.09 -47.57 16.95
N PHE A 725 24.47 -46.80 15.93
CA PHE A 725 25.18 -45.53 16.11
C PHE A 725 24.25 -44.41 16.57
N LEU A 726 23.04 -44.29 16.01
CA LEU A 726 22.06 -43.27 16.40
C LEU A 726 21.50 -43.50 17.82
N GLU A 727 21.44 -44.75 18.27
CA GLU A 727 21.09 -45.13 19.65
C GLU A 727 22.28 -44.99 20.64
N SER A 728 23.48 -44.65 20.16
CA SER A 728 24.68 -44.65 21.01
C SER A 728 24.71 -43.48 22.02
N PRO A 729 25.25 -43.69 23.24
CA PRO A 729 25.50 -42.61 24.20
C PRO A 729 26.36 -41.49 23.62
N GLU A 730 27.31 -41.82 22.76
CA GLU A 730 28.21 -40.92 22.03
C GLU A 730 27.44 -39.99 21.08
N PHE A 731 26.45 -40.52 20.34
CA PHE A 731 25.58 -39.72 19.49
C PHE A 731 24.64 -38.84 20.33
N VAL A 732 23.84 -39.46 21.20
CA VAL A 732 22.72 -38.81 21.91
C VAL A 732 23.21 -37.74 22.88
N ASN A 733 24.25 -38.02 23.67
CA ASN A 733 24.74 -37.10 24.71
C ASN A 733 25.96 -36.28 24.26
N GLY A 734 26.75 -36.81 23.31
CA GLY A 734 27.95 -36.15 22.81
C GLY A 734 27.71 -35.33 21.54
N LEU A 735 27.28 -36.00 20.46
CA LEU A 735 27.23 -35.37 19.13
C LEU A 735 26.07 -34.40 18.98
N VAL A 736 24.84 -34.75 19.38
CA VAL A 736 23.69 -33.83 19.33
C VAL A 736 23.94 -32.57 20.17
N GLY A 737 24.61 -32.71 21.32
CA GLY A 737 25.04 -31.60 22.15
C GLY A 737 26.06 -30.67 21.46
N LYS A 738 27.01 -31.22 20.70
CA LYS A 738 27.96 -30.43 19.89
C LYS A 738 27.28 -29.72 18.73
N LEU A 739 26.45 -30.42 17.96
CA LEU A 739 25.71 -29.82 16.83
C LEU A 739 24.93 -28.59 17.30
N LYS A 740 24.25 -28.70 18.44
CA LYS A 740 23.49 -27.59 19.05
C LYS A 740 24.34 -26.45 19.60
N THR A 741 25.59 -26.70 20.03
CA THR A 741 26.46 -25.69 20.66
C THR A 741 27.56 -25.11 19.76
N GLN A 742 27.83 -25.74 18.62
CA GLN A 742 28.89 -25.35 17.68
C GLN A 742 28.35 -24.94 16.30
N HIS A 743 27.17 -25.46 15.90
CA HIS A 743 26.51 -25.14 14.63
C HIS A 743 25.10 -24.58 14.81
N GLU A 744 24.61 -24.48 16.06
CA GLU A 744 23.26 -24.02 16.44
C GLU A 744 22.09 -24.82 15.81
N VAL A 745 22.34 -26.07 15.39
CA VAL A 745 21.32 -26.99 14.85
C VAL A 745 21.11 -28.18 15.78
N THR A 746 19.86 -28.56 16.02
CA THR A 746 19.49 -29.77 16.79
C THR A 746 19.07 -30.88 15.83
N VAL A 747 19.44 -32.14 16.12
CA VAL A 747 18.99 -33.31 15.34
C VAL A 747 18.05 -34.17 16.18
N GLU A 748 16.93 -34.57 15.60
CA GLU A 748 16.06 -35.64 16.09
C GLU A 748 16.09 -36.82 15.11
N VAL A 749 15.97 -38.04 15.65
CA VAL A 749 15.93 -39.28 14.87
C VAL A 749 14.49 -39.80 14.89
N HIS A 750 13.83 -39.84 13.75
CA HIS A 750 12.46 -40.34 13.60
C HIS A 750 12.45 -41.60 12.72
N GLU A 751 11.67 -42.61 13.11
CA GLU A 751 11.36 -43.76 12.24
C GLU A 751 9.98 -43.58 11.63
N ASN A 752 9.91 -43.40 10.30
CA ASN A 752 8.66 -43.59 9.58
C ASN A 752 8.57 -45.06 9.13
N THR A 753 7.45 -45.73 9.43
CA THR A 753 7.23 -47.13 9.03
C THR A 753 6.77 -47.30 7.59
N GLU A 754 6.36 -46.21 6.94
CA GLU A 754 5.79 -46.21 5.59
C GLU A 754 6.83 -45.86 4.53
N ASP A 755 7.76 -44.94 4.84
CA ASP A 755 8.89 -44.58 3.97
C ASP A 755 9.81 -45.78 3.70
N LYS A 756 10.13 -45.98 2.41
CA LYS A 756 11.02 -47.05 1.94
C LYS A 756 11.93 -46.54 0.83
N THR A 757 13.05 -47.23 0.61
CA THR A 757 13.87 -47.06 -0.59
C THR A 757 13.13 -47.59 -1.83
N GLU A 758 13.63 -47.25 -3.01
CA GLU A 758 13.17 -47.83 -4.30
C GLU A 758 13.24 -49.37 -4.32
N ASN A 759 14.10 -49.97 -3.49
CA ASN A 759 14.25 -51.42 -3.33
C ASN A 759 13.31 -52.02 -2.26
N GLY A 760 12.56 -51.21 -1.53
CA GLY A 760 11.68 -51.62 -0.43
C GLY A 760 12.34 -51.68 0.96
N ASP A 761 13.60 -51.27 1.10
CA ASP A 761 14.28 -51.21 2.41
C ASP A 761 13.65 -50.13 3.31
N ARG A 762 13.65 -50.34 4.63
CA ARG A 762 13.23 -49.30 5.59
C ARG A 762 14.16 -48.09 5.57
N THR A 763 13.64 -46.93 5.92
CA THR A 763 14.42 -45.70 6.10
C THR A 763 14.54 -45.29 7.58
N THR A 764 15.30 -44.24 7.83
CA THR A 764 15.35 -43.50 9.10
C THR A 764 15.56 -42.04 8.77
N THR A 765 14.75 -41.16 9.36
CA THR A 765 14.77 -39.72 9.05
C THR A 765 15.51 -38.97 10.15
N LEU A 766 16.52 -38.19 9.75
CA LEU A 766 17.14 -37.19 10.59
C LEU A 766 16.44 -35.86 10.35
N LEU A 767 15.68 -35.40 11.34
CA LEU A 767 15.01 -34.11 11.33
C LEU A 767 15.94 -33.08 11.99
N TRP A 768 16.49 -32.20 11.16
CA TRP A 768 17.35 -31.10 11.60
C TRP A 768 16.47 -29.90 11.92
N LYS A 769 16.53 -29.42 13.15
CA LYS A 769 15.78 -28.25 13.64
C LYS A 769 16.75 -27.10 13.90
N LEU A 770 16.49 -25.98 13.23
CA LEU A 770 17.31 -24.78 13.25
C LEU A 770 16.41 -23.53 13.32
N THR A 771 17.01 -22.36 13.24
CA THR A 771 16.33 -21.08 12.97
C THR A 771 16.84 -20.53 11.66
N ARG A 772 16.06 -19.65 11.00
CA ARG A 772 16.32 -19.31 9.59
C ARG A 772 17.70 -18.69 9.31
N ASN A 773 18.24 -17.91 10.23
CA ASN A 773 19.60 -17.34 10.08
C ASN A 773 20.69 -18.42 10.12
N ASN A 774 20.41 -19.54 10.77
CA ASN A 774 21.36 -20.63 11.01
C ASN A 774 21.34 -21.68 9.90
N ALA A 775 20.61 -21.44 8.79
CA ALA A 775 20.59 -22.28 7.60
C ALA A 775 22.00 -22.53 7.02
N GLY A 776 22.91 -21.55 7.11
CA GLY A 776 24.32 -21.75 6.73
C GLY A 776 25.04 -22.80 7.58
N GLY A 777 24.71 -22.89 8.88
CA GLY A 777 25.31 -23.87 9.82
C GLY A 777 24.81 -25.30 9.61
N LEU A 778 23.65 -25.50 8.99
CA LEU A 778 23.08 -26.82 8.67
C LEU A 778 24.03 -27.67 7.82
N ARG A 779 24.72 -27.06 6.85
CA ARG A 779 25.64 -27.80 5.98
C ARG A 779 26.85 -28.30 6.75
N ASP A 780 27.51 -27.43 7.51
CA ASP A 780 28.66 -27.81 8.34
C ASP A 780 28.26 -28.87 9.38
N ALA A 781 27.03 -28.80 9.91
CA ALA A 781 26.47 -29.78 10.84
C ALA A 781 26.24 -31.15 10.17
N ILE A 782 25.76 -31.19 8.92
CA ILE A 782 25.61 -32.42 8.12
C ILE A 782 26.98 -33.00 7.74
N ASP A 783 27.89 -32.18 7.21
CA ASP A 783 29.24 -32.63 6.82
C ASP A 783 30.03 -33.14 8.04
N TYR A 784 29.88 -32.52 9.22
CA TYR A 784 30.45 -33.02 10.48
C TYR A 784 29.84 -34.35 10.92
N LEU A 785 28.52 -34.54 10.82
CA LEU A 785 27.88 -35.83 11.13
C LEU A 785 28.32 -36.93 10.17
N MET A 786 28.42 -36.64 8.86
CA MET A 786 28.94 -37.58 7.86
C MET A 786 30.39 -37.98 8.15
N GLN A 787 31.22 -37.06 8.66
CA GLN A 787 32.55 -37.38 9.16
C GLN A 787 32.51 -38.31 10.38
N GLN A 788 31.56 -38.13 11.31
CA GLN A 788 31.42 -39.04 12.47
C GLN A 788 30.92 -40.43 12.07
N PHE A 789 29.98 -40.55 11.12
CA PHE A 789 29.57 -41.85 10.56
C PHE A 789 30.78 -42.57 9.92
N THR A 790 31.56 -41.86 9.11
CA THR A 790 32.78 -42.38 8.46
C THR A 790 33.81 -42.84 9.49
N ALA A 791 34.01 -42.06 10.57
CA ALA A 791 34.95 -42.40 11.65
C ALA A 791 34.48 -43.58 12.52
N ALA A 792 33.20 -43.94 12.46
CA ALA A 792 32.59 -45.06 13.19
C ALA A 792 32.35 -46.30 12.31
N ASP A 793 32.88 -46.33 11.08
CA ASP A 793 32.69 -47.41 10.08
C ASP A 793 31.20 -47.66 9.73
N VAL A 794 30.40 -46.58 9.74
CA VAL A 794 28.98 -46.61 9.37
C VAL A 794 28.80 -46.10 7.94
N GLU A 795 28.59 -47.03 7.00
CA GLU A 795 28.18 -46.67 5.64
C GLU A 795 26.73 -46.15 5.64
N VAL A 796 26.54 -44.95 5.07
CA VAL A 796 25.26 -44.23 5.05
C VAL A 796 24.87 -43.86 3.62
N LYS A 797 23.73 -44.40 3.16
CA LYS A 797 23.10 -44.05 1.89
C LYS A 797 21.93 -43.08 2.14
N VAL A 798 22.09 -41.83 1.71
CA VAL A 798 21.02 -40.82 1.70
C VAL A 798 20.00 -41.17 0.60
N VAL A 799 18.72 -40.99 0.91
CA VAL A 799 17.57 -41.28 0.04
C VAL A 799 16.86 -39.98 -0.38
N LYS A 800 16.70 -39.03 0.54
CA LYS A 800 16.10 -37.70 0.34
C LYS A 800 16.85 -36.69 1.22
N GLY A 801 16.94 -35.44 0.79
CA GLY A 801 17.48 -34.35 1.62
C GLY A 801 19.01 -34.26 1.70
N ALA A 802 19.73 -34.82 0.72
CA ALA A 802 21.12 -34.47 0.52
C ALA A 802 21.21 -33.00 0.04
N LEU A 803 22.00 -32.17 0.72
CA LEU A 803 22.29 -30.82 0.23
C LEU A 803 23.12 -30.92 -1.07
N PRO A 804 22.85 -30.08 -2.08
CA PRO A 804 23.72 -30.00 -3.24
C PRO A 804 25.11 -29.56 -2.79
N ARG A 805 26.15 -30.24 -3.26
CA ARG A 805 27.49 -29.65 -3.22
C ARG A 805 27.47 -28.46 -4.17
N PRO A 806 27.99 -27.27 -3.77
CA PRO A 806 28.32 -26.26 -4.75
C PRO A 806 29.17 -26.90 -5.83
N LYS A 807 28.91 -26.59 -7.10
CA LYS A 807 29.84 -26.97 -8.15
C LYS A 807 31.20 -26.40 -7.74
N SER A 808 32.18 -27.26 -7.52
CA SER A 808 33.57 -26.80 -7.50
C SER A 808 33.80 -26.11 -8.84
N ASP A 809 34.25 -24.86 -8.82
CA ASP A 809 34.55 -24.05 -10.01
C ASP A 809 35.69 -24.73 -10.78
N SER A 810 35.33 -25.74 -11.56
CA SER A 810 36.24 -26.54 -12.34
C SER A 810 36.59 -25.72 -13.56
N PHE A 811 37.89 -25.50 -13.73
CA PHE A 811 38.47 -24.70 -14.80
C PHE A 811 37.95 -25.07 -16.21
N GLU A 812 37.44 -26.30 -16.37
CA GLU A 812 36.77 -26.84 -17.55
C GLU A 812 35.47 -26.09 -17.94
N ASP A 813 34.63 -25.62 -17.02
CA ASP A 813 33.40 -24.88 -17.37
C ASP A 813 33.73 -23.50 -17.97
N THR A 814 34.91 -22.93 -17.68
CA THR A 814 35.40 -21.69 -18.34
C THR A 814 35.81 -21.90 -19.80
N LEU A 815 36.03 -23.16 -20.23
CA LEU A 815 36.43 -23.48 -21.60
C LEU A 815 35.25 -23.51 -22.58
N GLN A 816 33.99 -23.51 -22.11
CA GLN A 816 32.81 -23.52 -22.99
C GLN A 816 32.72 -22.28 -23.90
N TYR A 817 33.41 -21.19 -23.57
CA TYR A 817 33.48 -19.97 -24.37
C TYR A 817 34.71 -19.87 -25.30
N PHE A 818 35.60 -20.87 -25.32
CA PHE A 818 36.71 -20.94 -26.27
C PHE A 818 36.30 -21.69 -27.54
N ASP A 819 35.83 -20.96 -28.57
CA ASP A 819 35.48 -21.52 -29.89
C ASP A 819 36.68 -22.30 -30.49
N SER A 820 36.54 -23.62 -30.57
CA SER A 820 37.63 -24.58 -30.70
C SER A 820 38.12 -24.77 -32.14
N LYS A 821 38.49 -23.65 -32.79
CA LYS A 821 38.98 -23.60 -34.18
C LYS A 821 40.48 -23.27 -34.33
N LEU A 822 41.23 -23.19 -33.22
CA LEU A 822 42.68 -22.92 -33.21
C LEU A 822 43.56 -24.08 -32.75
N LEU A 823 42.98 -25.22 -32.33
CA LEU A 823 43.72 -26.44 -31.99
C LEU A 823 43.39 -27.54 -33.00
N GLN A 824 44.34 -27.83 -33.89
CA GLN A 824 44.21 -28.94 -34.84
C GLN A 824 44.35 -30.29 -34.11
N HIS A 825 43.50 -31.26 -34.47
CA HIS A 825 43.62 -32.63 -33.98
C HIS A 825 44.94 -33.26 -34.47
N ALA A 826 45.92 -33.40 -33.57
CA ALA A 826 47.05 -34.29 -33.77
C ALA A 826 46.61 -35.75 -33.45
N PRO A 827 46.79 -36.72 -34.37
CA PRO A 827 46.51 -38.12 -34.08
C PRO A 827 47.43 -38.67 -32.98
N ALA A 828 46.91 -39.55 -32.11
CA ALA A 828 47.70 -40.17 -31.06
C ALA A 828 48.76 -41.13 -31.63
N PRO A 829 50.05 -40.99 -31.26
CA PRO A 829 51.09 -41.94 -31.66
C PRO A 829 50.98 -43.24 -30.84
N VAL A 830 50.99 -44.38 -31.53
CA VAL A 830 51.04 -45.71 -30.94
C VAL A 830 52.48 -46.23 -30.98
N GLY A 831 53.02 -46.73 -29.87
CA GLY A 831 54.18 -47.63 -29.89
C GLY A 831 55.36 -47.28 -28.98
N THR A 832 55.45 -48.01 -27.87
CA THR A 832 56.64 -48.72 -27.35
C THR A 832 57.99 -48.01 -27.09
N ASP A 833 58.46 -48.28 -25.86
CA ASP A 833 59.84 -48.50 -25.43
C ASP A 833 60.81 -47.33 -25.12
N SER A 834 61.77 -47.70 -24.26
CA SER A 834 62.92 -46.91 -23.74
C SER A 834 64.23 -47.61 -24.19
N PRO A 835 65.45 -47.18 -23.81
CA PRO A 835 65.89 -46.00 -23.05
C PRO A 835 67.09 -45.25 -23.73
N THR A 836 67.89 -44.53 -22.93
CA THR A 836 69.31 -44.13 -23.12
C THR A 836 69.68 -42.70 -23.61
N LYS A 837 70.92 -42.35 -23.26
CA LYS A 837 71.73 -41.11 -23.36
C LYS A 837 73.11 -41.53 -23.94
N PRO A 838 74.10 -40.66 -24.26
CA PRO A 838 74.19 -39.17 -24.25
C PRO A 838 74.89 -38.57 -25.53
N ALA A 839 75.34 -37.29 -25.44
CA ALA A 839 76.58 -36.72 -26.05
C ALA A 839 76.61 -36.39 -27.57
N PHE A 840 77.40 -35.43 -28.09
CA PHE A 840 78.01 -34.15 -27.62
C PHE A 840 78.59 -33.36 -28.84
N GLY A 841 78.91 -32.06 -28.71
CA GLY A 841 79.58 -31.22 -29.74
C GLY A 841 78.68 -30.09 -30.28
N ASP A 842 78.81 -28.78 -30.02
CA ASP A 842 79.93 -27.84 -29.73
C ASP A 842 80.89 -27.57 -30.93
N ASP A 843 81.27 -26.33 -31.28
CA ASP A 843 80.82 -24.96 -30.89
C ASP A 843 81.40 -23.90 -31.90
N MET A 844 81.15 -22.60 -31.64
CA MET A 844 81.88 -21.38 -32.05
C MET A 844 81.39 -20.58 -33.27
N THR A 845 81.35 -19.23 -33.29
CA THR A 845 81.25 -18.15 -32.26
C THR A 845 80.67 -16.89 -33.00
N GLN A 846 80.19 -15.77 -32.43
CA GLN A 846 80.53 -14.98 -31.23
C GLN A 846 79.29 -14.23 -30.64
N GLN A 847 79.55 -13.40 -29.62
CA GLN A 847 78.66 -12.41 -28.98
C GLN A 847 77.55 -12.99 -28.07
N ARG A 848 77.76 -12.93 -26.75
CA ARG A 848 76.81 -13.38 -25.70
C ARG A 848 76.31 -12.21 -24.86
N ALA A 849 75.02 -12.28 -24.47
CA ALA A 849 74.37 -11.35 -23.55
C ALA A 849 74.60 -11.71 -22.07
N THR A 850 74.18 -10.82 -21.18
CA THR A 850 74.36 -10.90 -19.72
C THR A 850 73.28 -11.71 -19.00
N THR A 851 73.59 -12.14 -17.77
CA THR A 851 72.78 -13.03 -16.91
C THR A 851 72.66 -12.47 -15.49
N LEU A 852 71.73 -12.98 -14.67
CA LEU A 852 71.78 -12.91 -13.20
C LEU A 852 70.78 -13.88 -12.55
N LEU A 853 71.15 -14.42 -11.37
CA LEU A 853 70.53 -15.54 -10.62
C LEU A 853 70.70 -16.95 -11.25
N ASP A 854 71.25 -17.96 -10.55
CA ASP A 854 72.07 -17.92 -9.33
C ASP A 854 73.01 -19.14 -9.26
N LYS A 855 74.22 -18.96 -8.70
CA LYS A 855 75.08 -20.00 -8.11
C LYS A 855 76.39 -19.42 -7.55
N LEU A 856 76.46 -19.20 -6.23
CA LEU A 856 77.68 -19.43 -5.47
C LEU A 856 77.38 -19.82 -4.01
N ARG A 857 78.38 -20.37 -3.31
CA ARG A 857 78.22 -21.05 -2.01
C ARG A 857 78.35 -20.11 -0.79
N LYS A 858 77.79 -20.58 0.33
CA LYS A 858 78.16 -20.31 1.75
C LYS A 858 79.71 -20.23 1.96
N PRO A 859 80.26 -19.64 3.05
CA PRO A 859 79.68 -19.53 4.40
C PRO A 859 80.05 -18.28 5.25
N SER A 860 79.71 -18.32 6.55
CA SER A 860 80.33 -17.56 7.68
C SER A 860 79.98 -16.06 7.81
N GLN A 861 79.93 -15.44 9.00
CA GLN A 861 79.90 -15.94 10.40
C GLN A 861 79.40 -14.84 11.37
N LEU A 862 78.99 -15.24 12.59
CA LEU A 862 79.03 -14.48 13.86
C LEU A 862 78.21 -13.17 14.05
N LEU A 863 77.45 -13.15 15.17
CA LEU A 863 77.19 -11.99 16.07
C LEU A 863 76.35 -10.80 15.53
N SER A 864 75.53 -10.09 16.32
CA SER A 864 75.09 -10.30 17.72
C SER A 864 73.81 -9.51 18.07
N SER A 865 73.19 -9.89 19.21
CA SER A 865 72.59 -9.07 20.29
C SER A 865 72.60 -7.52 20.18
N LEU A 866 71.74 -6.73 20.86
CA LEU A 866 70.66 -6.96 21.85
C LEU A 866 69.90 -5.63 22.03
N ASP A 867 68.73 -5.66 22.70
CA ASP A 867 68.06 -4.48 23.28
C ASP A 867 67.58 -3.40 22.27
N ARG A 868 66.75 -2.39 22.62
CA ARG A 868 66.34 -1.89 23.95
C ARG A 868 64.89 -1.37 23.97
N ARG A 869 64.35 -1.25 25.20
CA ARG A 869 62.99 -0.81 25.56
C ARG A 869 62.64 0.67 25.24
N LYS A 870 61.31 0.93 25.27
CA LYS A 870 60.57 2.16 25.70
C LYS A 870 60.27 3.28 24.68
N ASN A 871 59.00 3.30 24.25
CA ASN A 871 57.98 4.28 24.67
C ASN A 871 58.22 5.80 24.44
N SER A 872 57.56 6.37 23.43
CA SER A 872 56.80 7.65 23.53
C SER A 872 55.94 7.90 22.29
N SER A 873 55.06 8.91 22.35
CA SER A 873 53.98 9.19 21.39
C SER A 873 54.28 10.35 20.44
N HIS A 874 54.20 10.15 19.12
CA HIS A 874 53.64 11.09 18.14
C HIS A 874 53.77 10.53 16.71
N SER A 875 52.75 10.74 15.88
CA SER A 875 52.91 10.80 14.42
C SER A 875 51.82 11.69 13.81
N MET A 876 52.21 12.47 12.80
CA MET A 876 51.34 13.30 11.99
C MET A 876 51.15 12.65 10.60
N ASN A 877 50.15 13.11 9.85
CA ASN A 877 49.80 12.78 8.47
C ASN A 877 50.88 12.10 7.61
N MET A 878 50.50 11.03 6.91
CA MET A 878 51.15 10.59 5.68
C MET A 878 50.27 10.87 4.46
N PHE A 879 50.87 11.39 3.39
CA PHE A 879 50.25 11.52 2.07
C PHE A 879 50.26 10.16 1.36
N PHE A 880 49.15 9.82 0.68
CA PHE A 880 49.22 9.07 -0.57
C PHE A 880 48.09 9.49 -1.53
N LYS A 881 48.50 10.07 -2.67
CA LYS A 881 47.81 9.88 -3.95
C LYS A 881 48.52 8.69 -4.62
N GLY A 882 47.88 7.76 -5.32
CA GLY A 882 46.45 7.60 -5.59
C GLY A 882 46.25 6.97 -6.95
N SER A 883 45.34 6.00 -7.06
CA SER A 883 44.94 5.38 -8.34
C SER A 883 43.43 5.22 -8.38
N SER A 884 42.84 5.52 -9.54
CA SER A 884 41.40 5.55 -9.75
C SER A 884 40.87 4.20 -10.22
N ASN A 885 39.78 3.74 -9.60
CA ASN A 885 38.68 3.03 -10.28
C ASN A 885 37.44 3.02 -9.37
N VAL A 886 36.73 4.16 -9.36
CA VAL A 886 35.39 4.26 -8.74
C VAL A 886 34.37 4.16 -9.87
N SER A 887 33.87 2.95 -10.11
CA SER A 887 32.75 2.72 -11.04
C SER A 887 31.43 3.06 -10.36
N LYS A 888 30.50 3.65 -11.11
CA LYS A 888 29.19 4.07 -10.60
C LYS A 888 28.24 2.86 -10.50
N SER A 889 27.99 2.37 -9.30
CA SER A 889 26.93 1.39 -9.00
C SER A 889 26.14 1.83 -7.77
N SER A 890 25.37 2.91 -7.95
CA SER A 890 24.35 3.36 -6.99
C SER A 890 23.11 3.74 -7.79
N LEU A 891 22.49 2.71 -8.37
CA LEU A 891 21.23 2.80 -9.08
C LEU A 891 20.20 1.95 -8.33
N ILE A 892 19.22 2.65 -7.77
CA ILE A 892 17.80 2.28 -7.61
C ILE A 892 17.51 0.77 -7.74
N SER A 893 17.18 0.13 -6.63
CA SER A 893 16.58 -1.21 -6.63
C SER A 893 15.16 -1.15 -7.24
N ILE A 894 15.00 -1.63 -8.47
CA ILE A 894 13.71 -1.71 -9.15
C ILE A 894 12.93 -2.93 -8.64
N GLU A 895 12.51 -2.87 -7.38
CA GLU A 895 11.62 -3.87 -6.77
C GLU A 895 10.75 -3.26 -5.64
N SER A 896 11.23 -2.21 -4.97
CA SER A 896 10.45 -1.46 -3.97
C SER A 896 9.34 -0.59 -4.57
N THR A 897 9.27 -0.37 -5.90
CA THR A 897 8.31 0.53 -6.56
C THR A 897 6.84 0.13 -6.44
N ARG A 898 6.52 -1.07 -5.93
CA ARG A 898 5.13 -1.43 -5.53
C ARG A 898 4.72 -0.85 -4.16
N SER A 899 5.61 -0.15 -3.45
CA SER A 899 5.33 0.61 -2.24
C SER A 899 6.14 1.91 -2.22
N PHE A 900 5.45 3.05 -2.27
CA PHE A 900 5.99 4.42 -2.45
C PHE A 900 6.48 4.77 -3.87
N ASN A 901 5.55 5.17 -4.74
CA ASN A 901 5.87 5.94 -5.95
C ASN A 901 6.05 7.43 -5.62
N ALA A 902 7.29 7.92 -5.65
CA ALA A 902 7.65 9.27 -5.21
C ALA A 902 7.18 10.41 -6.12
N ASP A 903 6.83 10.12 -7.39
CA ASP A 903 6.45 11.13 -8.40
C ASP A 903 4.94 11.42 -8.46
N ARG A 904 4.08 10.74 -7.68
CA ARG A 904 2.65 11.09 -7.57
C ARG A 904 2.43 12.13 -6.48
N ASN A 905 1.76 13.24 -6.84
CA ASN A 905 1.33 14.29 -5.91
C ASN A 905 0.49 13.67 -4.77
N PRO A 906 0.80 13.88 -3.47
CA PRO A 906 0.17 13.16 -2.34
C PRO A 906 -1.32 13.44 -2.11
N TRP A 907 -1.97 14.19 -3.01
CA TRP A 907 -3.42 14.40 -3.05
C TRP A 907 -4.11 13.54 -4.13
N ASN A 908 -3.39 13.22 -5.21
CA ASN A 908 -3.83 12.35 -6.30
C ASN A 908 -3.47 10.89 -6.02
N ASP A 909 -3.94 10.39 -4.87
CA ASP A 909 -4.09 8.95 -4.63
C ASP A 909 -5.41 8.46 -5.27
N SER A 910 -5.48 8.75 -6.58
CA SER A 910 -6.39 8.16 -7.56
C SER A 910 -5.85 6.77 -7.85
N GLY A 911 -6.48 5.75 -7.26
CA GLY A 911 -6.07 4.34 -7.30
C GLY A 911 -6.21 3.65 -8.67
N VAL A 912 -5.89 4.36 -9.76
CA VAL A 912 -5.85 3.82 -11.12
C VAL A 912 -4.42 3.36 -11.42
N ASN A 913 -4.31 2.08 -11.79
CA ASN A 913 -3.10 1.48 -12.37
C ASN A 913 -2.98 1.90 -13.84
N LEU A 914 -2.48 3.12 -14.07
CA LEU A 914 -2.01 3.53 -15.39
C LEU A 914 -0.68 2.80 -15.69
N PRO A 915 -0.49 2.25 -16.90
CA PRO A 915 0.82 1.75 -17.34
C PRO A 915 1.81 2.92 -17.53
N ASP A 916 3.10 2.63 -17.40
CA ASP A 916 4.16 3.61 -17.60
C ASP A 916 4.24 4.06 -19.07
N ASP A 917 4.15 5.37 -19.32
CA ASP A 917 4.13 5.96 -20.67
C ASP A 917 5.50 6.56 -21.02
N ASP A 918 6.34 5.72 -21.64
CA ASP A 918 7.78 5.93 -21.81
C ASP A 918 8.11 6.89 -23.00
N SER A 919 7.73 8.17 -22.88
CA SER A 919 7.93 9.15 -23.95
C SER A 919 8.23 10.60 -23.52
N SER A 920 9.36 10.83 -22.84
CA SER A 920 9.95 12.17 -22.68
C SER A 920 11.12 12.44 -23.65
N PRO A 921 10.93 13.26 -24.71
CA PRO A 921 12.04 13.82 -25.49
C PRO A 921 12.74 14.97 -24.73
N TRP A 922 13.61 15.73 -25.41
CA TRP A 922 14.38 16.90 -24.92
C TRP A 922 15.68 16.57 -24.14
N SER A 923 16.71 16.23 -24.91
CA SER A 923 18.09 16.05 -24.42
C SER A 923 18.83 17.36 -24.14
N ASN A 924 19.59 17.41 -23.04
CA ASN A 924 20.37 18.57 -22.60
C ASN A 924 21.65 18.83 -23.44
N ARG A 925 21.96 20.09 -23.74
CA ARG A 925 23.33 20.60 -24.02
C ARG A 925 23.54 22.03 -23.46
N PRO A 926 24.78 22.47 -23.15
CA PRO A 926 25.00 23.38 -22.01
C PRO A 926 25.82 24.67 -22.26
N PHE A 927 25.82 25.53 -21.24
CA PHE A 927 26.69 26.71 -20.95
C PHE A 927 26.54 28.03 -21.74
N GLY A 928 26.41 29.12 -20.98
CA GLY A 928 26.47 30.54 -21.38
C GLY A 928 26.31 31.45 -20.13
N ASN A 929 26.92 32.64 -20.09
CA ASN A 929 27.03 33.46 -18.87
C ASN A 929 26.81 34.98 -19.12
N ASN A 930 26.49 35.75 -18.06
CA ASN A 930 26.15 37.20 -18.00
C ASN A 930 24.83 37.60 -18.72
N GLY A 931 24.07 38.62 -18.31
CA GLY A 931 24.14 39.50 -17.12
C GLY A 931 23.76 40.96 -17.41
N PHE A 932 22.85 41.55 -16.61
CA PHE A 932 22.47 42.99 -16.52
C PHE A 932 21.70 43.63 -17.73
N ASP A 933 20.81 44.63 -17.60
CA ASP A 933 19.98 45.18 -16.48
C ASP A 933 18.95 46.24 -17.03
N HIS A 934 18.15 46.85 -16.14
CA HIS A 934 17.50 48.19 -16.17
C HIS A 934 16.01 48.36 -16.52
N LYS A 935 15.19 48.31 -15.46
CA LYS A 935 14.36 49.43 -14.91
C LYS A 935 13.80 50.53 -15.84
N LEU A 936 12.53 50.89 -15.59
CA LEU A 936 12.11 52.30 -15.49
C LEU A 936 10.98 52.49 -14.45
N SER A 937 10.99 53.61 -13.73
CA SER A 937 9.96 54.09 -12.78
C SER A 937 10.25 55.56 -12.41
N PRO A 938 9.23 56.39 -12.10
CA PRO A 938 9.44 57.38 -11.03
C PRO A 938 8.20 57.80 -10.18
N ASN A 939 8.44 58.00 -8.88
CA ASN A 939 7.91 59.11 -8.03
C ASN A 939 6.40 59.13 -7.61
N ASN A 940 5.98 59.72 -6.45
CA ASN A 940 6.70 60.58 -5.48
C ASN A 940 6.05 60.68 -4.06
N ILE A 941 6.88 60.95 -3.01
CA ILE A 941 6.64 61.88 -1.83
C ILE A 941 5.59 61.52 -0.72
N PRO A 942 5.80 61.80 0.61
CA PRO A 942 7.05 61.95 1.42
C PRO A 942 6.97 61.55 2.95
N HIS A 943 8.03 61.90 3.71
CA HIS A 943 8.18 62.06 5.19
C HIS A 943 8.26 60.83 6.14
N GLY A 944 9.19 60.80 7.11
CA GLY A 944 10.33 61.73 7.31
C GLY A 944 11.25 61.49 8.55
N GLY A 945 12.51 61.92 8.41
CA GLY A 945 13.55 62.13 9.45
C GLY A 945 14.35 60.89 9.92
N ASP A 946 15.64 60.96 10.29
CA ASP A 946 16.78 61.87 9.97
C ASP A 946 18.10 61.11 10.36
N VAL A 947 19.38 61.51 10.27
CA VAL A 947 20.12 62.78 10.12
C VAL A 947 21.34 62.62 9.17
N THR A 948 21.93 63.74 8.76
CA THR A 948 23.14 63.96 7.90
C THR A 948 24.51 63.65 8.60
N PRO A 949 25.74 63.93 8.05
CA PRO A 949 26.15 64.48 6.73
C PRO A 949 27.47 63.96 6.03
N ARG A 950 27.51 64.08 4.67
CA ARG A 950 28.70 64.41 3.79
C ARG A 950 29.82 63.34 3.61
N HIS A 951 30.67 63.34 2.56
CA HIS A 951 31.17 64.39 1.62
C HIS A 951 31.10 64.01 0.11
N ASN A 952 31.59 64.90 -0.79
CA ASN A 952 31.26 64.92 -2.24
C ASN A 952 32.40 65.49 -3.14
N THR A 953 32.63 64.95 -4.36
CA THR A 953 33.25 65.55 -5.59
C THR A 953 33.08 64.56 -6.78
N ARG A 954 32.61 64.86 -8.01
CA ARG A 954 32.97 65.86 -9.07
C ARG A 954 34.29 65.49 -9.81
N ALA A 955 34.46 65.56 -11.15
CA ALA A 955 33.76 66.32 -12.21
C ALA A 955 33.41 65.52 -13.51
N SER A 956 33.44 66.14 -14.71
CA SER A 956 32.58 65.77 -15.87
C SER A 956 32.97 66.42 -17.24
N GLY A 957 32.71 65.73 -18.36
CA GLY A 957 32.78 66.23 -19.77
C GLY A 957 33.37 65.18 -20.76
N ASP A 958 33.24 65.25 -22.10
CA ASP A 958 32.32 65.99 -23.00
C ASP A 958 32.40 65.47 -24.48
N SER A 959 31.42 65.84 -25.33
CA SER A 959 31.45 65.92 -26.82
C SER A 959 31.37 64.65 -27.71
N GLY A 960 30.84 64.81 -28.95
CA GLY A 960 31.02 63.87 -30.08
C GLY A 960 29.77 63.46 -30.92
N ARG A 961 29.65 63.95 -32.17
CA ARG A 961 28.62 63.63 -33.20
C ARG A 961 29.33 63.59 -34.58
N PRO A 962 28.71 63.23 -35.74
CA PRO A 962 27.82 62.11 -36.15
C PRO A 962 28.35 61.35 -37.42
N SER A 963 27.59 60.39 -38.00
CA SER A 963 27.10 60.40 -39.43
C SER A 963 26.82 59.02 -40.10
N THR A 964 25.75 58.96 -40.93
CA THR A 964 25.55 58.18 -42.20
C THR A 964 25.66 56.62 -42.22
N SER A 965 24.97 55.84 -43.09
CA SER A 965 23.92 56.12 -44.11
C SER A 965 23.23 54.84 -44.69
N HIS A 966 21.91 54.94 -44.92
CA HIS A 966 21.04 54.37 -45.99
C HIS A 966 21.24 52.99 -46.70
N SER A 967 20.09 52.29 -46.85
CA SER A 967 19.62 51.47 -48.02
C SER A 967 20.12 50.02 -48.16
N THR A 968 19.43 49.07 -48.84
CA THR A 968 18.26 49.12 -49.78
C THR A 968 17.29 47.92 -49.64
N ASN A 969 16.10 48.07 -50.24
CA ASN A 969 15.14 47.05 -50.76
C ASN A 969 15.75 45.77 -51.42
N SER A 970 15.04 44.67 -51.73
CA SER A 970 13.66 44.16 -51.42
C SER A 970 13.47 42.76 -52.08
N GLY A 971 12.56 41.89 -51.59
CA GLY A 971 12.13 40.71 -52.38
C GLY A 971 11.26 39.65 -51.69
N TYR A 972 10.00 39.54 -52.13
CA TYR A 972 9.08 38.38 -52.05
C TYR A 972 8.44 38.26 -53.47
N PRO A 973 7.78 37.17 -53.92
CA PRO A 973 7.07 36.16 -53.10
C PRO A 973 7.19 34.69 -53.57
N GLY A 974 6.48 33.78 -52.87
CA GLY A 974 5.84 32.63 -53.52
C GLY A 974 6.25 31.23 -53.00
N PRO A 975 5.30 30.26 -52.88
CA PRO A 975 5.58 28.95 -52.29
C PRO A 975 5.52 27.77 -53.27
N ILE A 976 6.10 26.63 -52.87
CA ILE A 976 5.72 25.23 -53.19
C ILE A 976 6.47 24.32 -52.19
N GLY A 977 5.86 23.21 -51.76
CA GLY A 977 6.48 22.20 -50.87
C GLY A 977 7.04 20.98 -51.65
N PRO A 978 7.13 19.76 -51.06
CA PRO A 978 6.67 19.38 -49.72
C PRO A 978 7.58 18.38 -48.94
N PHE A 979 7.11 17.97 -47.75
CA PHE A 979 7.44 16.74 -46.99
C PHE A 979 8.91 16.33 -46.77
N ARG A 980 9.40 16.54 -45.54
CA ARG A 980 9.32 15.47 -44.52
C ARG A 980 9.19 16.04 -43.12
#